data_AF-A0A3E1K7J6-F1
#
_entry.id   AF-A0A3E1K7J6-F1
#
_cell.length_a   1.000
_cell.length_b   1.000
_cell.length_c   1.000
_cell.angle_alpha   90.00
_cell.angle_beta   90.00
_cell.angle_gamma   90.00
#
_symmetry.space_group_name_H-M   'P 1'
#
loop_
_entity.id
_entity.type
_entity.pdbx_description
1 polymer ?
#
loop_
_entity_poly.entity_id
_entity_poly.type
_entity_poly.pdbx_seq_one_letter_code
_entity_poly.pdbx_strand_id
1 'polypeptide(L)'
;MLIENTQNIAGWVVGLEGEVRLAVRQTDDGGTETLRVTDGEVGEALYKCSWRETCGPNRFHADNERVWFQSNKGEDNDLVGLYLMDVETGEMEFVERDPEGQVDFGGALYSNATDELLATVYVGDEQRIYPKTEKAEKALAFLREELPRGELSFRPQTSDDSLVLVGLSRDVDPGTTYLFDWENMEVSELYRSRPELPVEHMAEMEPIRYEARDGLEIPAYLTTPKGVEGEKLALVALIHGGPWARDGWGYDGLAQFLANRGYAVLQPNFRGSTGYGKAFLNAGNNEWGDAMQDDITDGVQHLVDQGLVDPERVCIMGGSYGGYATLAGMTFTPDLYACGVDIVGPSNLITLLNSIPPYWGPIRRIFLQRMGDPSTEEGREQLERQSPLNHVDRIAAPLLVIQGANDPRVKQAESDQIVVAMREAGLPVEYIVAPDEGHGFRGRENRLAMFARTEEFLAAHLGGRYQEGMEDAVAQRLDEITVDIDSVEVENVADELDAARTLPLPNTDPTQVATGSFAYTTTLNLQGNEMAMQAQRRIAMEEGEDGPTMVITTDTSSAMGAASDQIVLDGGSLRPISRKLAQGPATIEVEYGSRAVTGTIKAQQEIPINIELDAPVYGGDAALEAVILGLPLELGYGTPIRIAEVGMQQRVRYFQLEVTGRESVEVPAGEHEAWKLTLEALDGEGGNMTMWVSTETPRKVLKVEGKLPPQMGGGDYTTVYTGTGE
;
A
#
# COMPACT_ATOMS: atom_id res chain seq x y z
N MET A 1 12.24 -11.68 22.42
CA MET A 1 13.38 -11.37 21.55
C MET A 1 13.03 -10.10 20.79
N LEU A 2 13.85 -9.06 20.90
CA LEU A 2 13.75 -7.90 20.02
C LEU A 2 14.79 -8.12 18.94
N ILE A 3 14.35 -8.39 17.71
CA ILE A 3 15.20 -8.59 16.55
C ILE A 3 15.05 -7.39 15.62
N GLU A 4 16.16 -6.84 15.16
CA GLU A 4 16.15 -5.89 14.06
C GLU A 4 15.95 -6.66 12.76
N ASN A 5 14.89 -6.33 12.02
CA ASN A 5 14.52 -7.08 10.82
C ASN A 5 15.33 -6.60 9.60
N THR A 6 16.58 -7.04 9.51
CA THR A 6 17.48 -6.76 8.38
C THR A 6 17.39 -7.81 7.27
N GLN A 7 16.60 -8.88 7.47
CA GLN A 7 16.53 -10.05 6.59
C GLN A 7 15.17 -10.20 5.90
N ASN A 8 14.34 -9.16 5.85
CA ASN A 8 12.99 -9.20 5.25
C ASN A 8 12.11 -10.34 5.80
N ILE A 9 12.22 -10.63 7.10
CA ILE A 9 11.36 -11.61 7.77
C ILE A 9 9.94 -11.06 7.85
N ALA A 10 9.00 -11.73 7.21
CA ALA A 10 7.59 -11.38 7.16
C ALA A 10 6.75 -12.13 8.21
N GLY A 11 7.25 -13.22 8.77
CA GLY A 11 6.53 -14.00 9.77
C GLY A 11 7.41 -14.98 10.54
N TRP A 12 6.90 -15.40 11.69
CA TRP A 12 7.53 -16.40 12.56
C TRP A 12 6.53 -17.52 12.84
N VAL A 13 7.02 -18.75 12.87
CA VAL A 13 6.22 -19.92 13.23
C VAL A 13 6.76 -20.51 14.50
N VAL A 14 5.85 -20.70 15.44
CA VAL A 14 6.12 -21.21 16.78
C VAL A 14 5.77 -22.69 16.82
N GLY A 15 6.67 -23.50 17.38
CA GLY A 15 6.45 -24.92 17.68
C GLY A 15 5.44 -25.13 18.80
N LEU A 16 5.15 -26.39 19.11
CA LEU A 16 4.12 -26.74 20.09
C LEU A 16 4.52 -26.38 21.54
N GLU A 17 5.81 -26.14 21.81
CA GLU A 17 6.31 -25.79 23.15
C GLU A 17 6.55 -24.27 23.33
N GLY A 18 6.15 -23.45 22.35
CA GLY A 18 6.30 -21.99 22.40
C GLY A 18 7.64 -21.46 21.88
N GLU A 19 8.45 -22.34 21.29
CA GLU A 19 9.75 -22.06 20.70
C GLU A 19 9.64 -21.61 19.24
N VAL A 20 10.36 -20.58 18.83
CA VAL A 20 10.38 -20.13 17.42
C VAL A 20 11.27 -21.07 16.61
N ARG A 21 10.72 -21.72 15.58
CA ARG A 21 11.42 -22.76 14.81
C ARG A 21 11.51 -22.50 13.32
N LEU A 22 10.59 -21.70 12.78
CA LEU A 22 10.65 -21.29 11.39
C LEU A 22 10.46 -19.79 11.29
N ALA A 23 11.08 -19.21 10.27
CA ALA A 23 10.84 -17.86 9.82
C ALA A 23 10.34 -17.90 8.38
N VAL A 24 9.49 -16.96 8.00
CA VAL A 24 9.08 -16.74 6.61
C VAL A 24 9.72 -15.44 6.15
N ARG A 25 10.52 -15.50 5.08
CA ARG A 25 11.18 -14.35 4.45
C ARG A 25 10.56 -14.08 3.09
N GLN A 26 10.38 -12.81 2.77
CA GLN A 26 10.13 -12.39 1.39
C GLN A 26 11.46 -12.09 0.70
N THR A 27 11.65 -12.63 -0.49
CA THR A 27 12.87 -12.45 -1.28
C THR A 27 12.81 -11.17 -2.10
N ASP A 28 13.96 -10.67 -2.56
CA ASP A 28 14.03 -9.41 -3.30
C ASP A 28 13.28 -9.44 -4.65
N ASP A 29 13.10 -10.64 -5.22
CA ASP A 29 12.29 -10.89 -6.42
C ASP A 29 10.80 -11.11 -6.13
N GLY A 30 10.34 -10.91 -4.88
CA GLY A 30 8.95 -11.06 -4.45
C GLY A 30 8.51 -12.50 -4.15
N GLY A 31 9.45 -13.44 -4.15
CA GLY A 31 9.21 -14.83 -3.74
C GLY A 31 9.12 -15.00 -2.23
N THR A 32 8.89 -16.24 -1.80
CA THR A 32 8.76 -16.60 -0.38
C THR A 32 9.73 -17.71 -0.03
N GLU A 33 10.43 -17.56 1.09
CA GLU A 33 11.31 -18.57 1.67
C GLU A 33 10.86 -18.93 3.08
N THR A 34 10.89 -20.22 3.40
CA THR A 34 10.77 -20.72 4.77
C THR A 34 12.15 -21.13 5.27
N LEU A 35 12.57 -20.56 6.39
CA LEU A 35 13.89 -20.74 6.97
C LEU A 35 13.80 -21.43 8.31
N ARG A 36 14.83 -22.21 8.64
CA ARG A 36 14.96 -22.79 9.98
C ARG A 36 15.40 -21.72 10.97
N VAL A 37 14.88 -21.78 12.19
CA VAL A 37 15.34 -20.98 13.32
C VAL A 37 15.89 -21.93 14.37
N THR A 38 17.14 -21.71 14.79
CA THR A 38 17.82 -22.56 15.79
C THR A 38 18.47 -21.64 16.81
N ASP A 39 18.19 -21.84 18.10
CA ASP A 39 18.71 -21.03 19.20
C ASP A 39 18.51 -19.51 19.02
N GLY A 40 17.44 -19.12 18.31
CA GLY A 40 17.11 -17.72 18.01
C GLY A 40 17.83 -17.13 16.81
N GLU A 41 18.67 -17.91 16.13
CA GLU A 41 19.35 -17.52 14.89
C GLU A 41 18.58 -18.03 13.67
N VAL A 42 18.38 -17.15 12.67
CA VAL A 42 17.77 -17.52 11.38
C VAL A 42 18.84 -18.19 10.52
N GLY A 43 18.61 -19.46 10.16
CA GLY A 43 19.49 -20.27 9.34
C GLY A 43 19.19 -20.18 7.85
N GLU A 44 19.59 -21.22 7.11
CA GLU A 44 19.36 -21.32 5.66
C GLU A 44 17.88 -21.60 5.32
N ALA A 45 17.50 -21.30 4.08
CA ALA A 45 16.17 -21.58 3.57
C ALA A 45 15.96 -23.09 3.36
N LEU A 46 14.93 -23.64 4.00
CA LEU A 46 14.47 -25.01 3.82
C LEU A 46 13.63 -25.16 2.56
N TYR A 47 12.84 -24.13 2.25
CA TYR A 47 11.93 -24.14 1.12
C TYR A 47 11.82 -22.76 0.49
N LYS A 48 11.70 -22.72 -0.84
CA LYS A 48 11.62 -21.48 -1.63
C LYS A 48 10.56 -21.60 -2.72
N CYS A 49 9.70 -20.60 -2.82
CA CYS A 49 8.79 -20.38 -3.94
C CYS A 49 9.15 -19.10 -4.67
N SER A 50 8.98 -19.11 -5.99
CA SER A 50 8.99 -17.89 -6.78
C SER A 50 7.78 -17.02 -6.47
N TRP A 51 7.78 -15.76 -6.91
CA TRP A 51 6.64 -14.83 -6.76
C TRP A 51 5.37 -15.27 -7.52
N ARG A 52 5.50 -16.23 -8.44
CA ARG A 52 4.40 -16.84 -9.21
C ARG A 52 3.80 -18.06 -8.51
N GLU A 53 4.39 -18.49 -7.42
CA GLU A 53 4.00 -19.67 -6.65
C GLU A 53 3.56 -19.23 -5.26
N THR A 54 2.73 -20.05 -4.64
CA THR A 54 2.27 -19.88 -3.27
C THR A 54 2.89 -20.99 -2.44
N CYS A 55 3.49 -20.62 -1.31
CA CYS A 55 3.78 -21.59 -0.27
C CYS A 55 3.93 -20.97 1.11
N GLY A 56 3.78 -21.82 2.12
CA GLY A 56 4.06 -21.44 3.49
C GLY A 56 3.68 -22.51 4.51
N PRO A 57 4.22 -22.38 5.73
CA PRO A 57 3.84 -23.24 6.85
C PRO A 57 2.44 -22.88 7.37
N ASN A 58 1.71 -23.88 7.85
CA ASN A 58 0.39 -23.76 8.47
C ASN A 58 0.46 -23.95 9.99
N ARG A 59 0.61 -25.20 10.45
CA ARG A 59 0.65 -25.59 11.87
C ARG A 59 1.68 -26.71 12.05
N PHE A 60 2.38 -26.72 13.19
CA PHE A 60 3.23 -27.86 13.55
C PHE A 60 2.40 -29.14 13.66
N HIS A 61 2.97 -30.24 13.20
CA HIS A 61 2.42 -31.57 13.34
C HIS A 61 2.58 -32.05 14.80
N ALA A 62 1.76 -33.01 15.22
CA ALA A 62 1.72 -33.53 16.59
C ALA A 62 3.04 -34.13 17.10
N ASP A 63 3.96 -34.51 16.20
CA ASP A 63 5.30 -34.97 16.59
C ASP A 63 6.27 -33.81 16.90
N ASN A 64 5.86 -32.57 16.63
CA ASN A 64 6.70 -31.37 16.70
C ASN A 64 8.00 -31.48 15.85
N GLU A 65 8.14 -32.45 14.96
CA GLU A 65 9.30 -32.60 14.05
C GLU A 65 8.95 -32.16 12.63
N ARG A 66 7.66 -32.14 12.30
CA ARG A 66 7.16 -31.76 10.99
C ARG A 66 6.17 -30.60 11.08
N VAL A 67 5.96 -29.91 9.96
CA VAL A 67 4.99 -28.83 9.84
C VAL A 67 4.06 -29.07 8.65
N TRP A 68 2.75 -28.91 8.85
CA TRP A 68 1.80 -28.87 7.75
C TRP A 68 2.13 -27.66 6.88
N PHE A 69 2.27 -27.86 5.59
CA PHE A 69 2.82 -26.87 4.67
C PHE A 69 2.00 -26.84 3.39
N GLN A 70 1.67 -25.65 2.91
CA GLN A 70 0.95 -25.49 1.64
C GLN A 70 1.93 -25.13 0.53
N SER A 71 1.73 -25.68 -0.68
CA SER A 71 2.54 -25.30 -1.84
C SER A 71 1.90 -25.64 -3.19
N ASN A 72 2.17 -24.84 -4.21
CA ASN A 72 1.99 -25.20 -5.63
C ASN A 72 3.31 -25.09 -6.44
N LYS A 73 4.46 -25.27 -5.78
CA LYS A 73 5.76 -25.17 -6.43
C LYS A 73 5.94 -26.20 -7.55
N GLY A 74 6.57 -25.79 -8.65
CA GLY A 74 6.92 -26.63 -9.79
C GLY A 74 5.85 -26.62 -10.89
N GLU A 75 6.27 -26.79 -12.14
CA GLU A 75 5.41 -26.58 -13.33
C GLU A 75 4.16 -27.47 -13.35
N ASP A 76 4.24 -28.69 -12.82
CA ASP A 76 3.14 -29.65 -12.80
C ASP A 76 2.07 -29.37 -11.72
N ASN A 77 2.31 -28.42 -10.82
CA ASN A 77 1.44 -28.15 -9.68
C ASN A 77 0.74 -26.79 -9.85
N ASP A 78 -0.44 -26.78 -10.46
CA ASP A 78 -1.21 -25.54 -10.60
C ASP A 78 -1.91 -25.13 -9.29
N LEU A 79 -2.67 -26.07 -8.71
CA LEU A 79 -3.40 -25.87 -7.46
C LEU A 79 -2.50 -26.03 -6.23
N VAL A 80 -2.71 -25.19 -5.22
CA VAL A 80 -2.07 -25.33 -3.90
C VAL A 80 -2.51 -26.63 -3.25
N GLY A 81 -1.54 -27.45 -2.87
CA GLY A 81 -1.75 -28.67 -2.08
C GLY A 81 -1.26 -28.55 -0.66
N LEU A 82 -1.71 -29.47 0.18
CA LEU A 82 -1.21 -29.72 1.52
C LEU A 82 -0.08 -30.76 1.47
N TYR A 83 0.98 -30.46 2.21
CA TYR A 83 2.17 -31.27 2.37
C TYR A 83 2.54 -31.32 3.85
N LEU A 84 3.44 -32.22 4.19
CA LEU A 84 4.09 -32.30 5.47
C LEU A 84 5.59 -32.09 5.26
N MET A 85 6.14 -31.04 5.86
CA MET A 85 7.56 -30.68 5.73
C MET A 85 8.33 -31.10 6.98
N ASP A 86 9.43 -31.84 6.81
CA ASP A 86 10.40 -32.07 7.87
C ASP A 86 11.19 -30.79 8.16
N VAL A 87 11.22 -30.34 9.42
CA VAL A 87 11.77 -29.03 9.78
C VAL A 87 13.30 -29.01 9.88
N GLU A 88 13.94 -30.18 9.89
CA GLU A 88 15.40 -30.29 9.92
C GLU A 88 15.99 -30.34 8.51
N THR A 89 15.32 -31.03 7.59
CA THR A 89 15.80 -31.32 6.24
C THR A 89 15.12 -30.52 5.15
N GLY A 90 13.90 -30.00 5.39
CA GLY A 90 13.05 -29.39 4.37
C GLY A 90 12.42 -30.40 3.41
N GLU A 91 12.52 -31.72 3.68
CA GLU A 91 11.90 -32.75 2.85
C GLU A 91 10.36 -32.63 2.91
N MET A 92 9.72 -32.73 1.73
CA MET A 92 8.28 -32.53 1.55
C MET A 92 7.59 -33.86 1.24
N GLU A 93 6.61 -34.24 2.05
CA GLU A 93 5.69 -35.34 1.80
C GLU A 93 4.35 -34.77 1.30
N PHE A 94 3.89 -35.21 0.12
CA PHE A 94 2.58 -34.83 -0.38
C PHE A 94 1.46 -35.51 0.41
N VAL A 95 0.46 -34.73 0.82
CA VAL A 95 -0.67 -35.22 1.61
C VAL A 95 -1.92 -35.26 0.73
N GLU A 96 -2.35 -34.09 0.25
CA GLU A 96 -3.52 -33.99 -0.62
C GLU A 96 -3.59 -32.67 -1.38
N ARG A 97 -4.53 -32.62 -2.33
CA ARG A 97 -5.03 -31.45 -3.02
C ARG A 97 -6.54 -31.56 -3.11
N ASP A 98 -7.18 -30.51 -3.62
CA ASP A 98 -8.62 -30.49 -3.84
C ASP A 98 -9.08 -31.76 -4.56
N PRO A 99 -9.93 -32.59 -3.92
CA PRO A 99 -10.40 -33.84 -4.51
C PRO A 99 -11.15 -33.65 -5.84
N GLU A 100 -11.72 -32.47 -6.05
CA GLU A 100 -12.43 -32.13 -7.29
C GLU A 100 -11.52 -31.44 -8.34
N GLY A 101 -10.30 -31.07 -7.96
CA GLY A 101 -9.30 -30.49 -8.88
C GLY A 101 -9.69 -29.13 -9.45
N GLN A 102 -10.40 -28.30 -8.69
CA GLN A 102 -10.93 -27.01 -9.14
C GLN A 102 -10.30 -25.81 -8.44
N VAL A 103 -9.91 -25.97 -7.16
CA VAL A 103 -9.50 -24.84 -6.31
C VAL A 103 -8.29 -25.16 -5.46
N ASP A 104 -7.66 -24.10 -4.95
CA ASP A 104 -6.54 -24.21 -4.02
C ASP A 104 -6.98 -24.78 -2.67
N PHE A 105 -6.03 -25.37 -1.94
CA PHE A 105 -6.18 -25.67 -0.52
C PHE A 105 -6.65 -24.43 0.26
N GLY A 106 -7.86 -24.50 0.82
CA GLY A 106 -8.51 -23.38 1.51
C GLY A 106 -8.26 -23.35 3.02
N GLY A 107 -7.82 -24.46 3.61
CA GLY A 107 -7.43 -24.53 5.01
C GLY A 107 -7.61 -25.91 5.63
N ALA A 108 -7.36 -25.99 6.94
CA ALA A 108 -7.49 -27.20 7.72
C ALA A 108 -8.05 -26.94 9.11
N LEU A 109 -8.73 -27.96 9.63
CA LEU A 109 -9.20 -28.06 11.01
C LEU A 109 -8.29 -29.03 11.75
N TYR A 110 -7.90 -28.67 12.97
CA TYR A 110 -6.96 -29.42 13.79
C TYR A 110 -7.53 -29.58 15.20
N SER A 111 -7.19 -30.68 15.85
CA SER A 111 -7.42 -30.87 17.28
C SER A 111 -6.55 -29.88 18.08
N ASN A 112 -7.09 -29.26 19.12
CA ASN A 112 -6.31 -28.53 20.10
C ASN A 112 -5.69 -29.44 21.16
N ALA A 113 -6.29 -30.61 21.39
CA ALA A 113 -5.82 -31.59 22.37
C ALA A 113 -4.65 -32.43 21.87
N THR A 114 -4.61 -32.75 20.57
CA THR A 114 -3.67 -33.72 19.99
C THR A 114 -2.89 -33.21 18.77
N ASP A 115 -3.18 -32.00 18.29
CA ASP A 115 -2.61 -31.43 17.04
C ASP A 115 -2.89 -32.25 15.77
N GLU A 116 -3.77 -33.25 15.85
CA GLU A 116 -4.17 -34.10 14.72
C GLU A 116 -4.98 -33.30 13.69
N LEU A 117 -4.75 -33.57 12.40
CA LEU A 117 -5.54 -33.03 11.30
C LEU A 117 -6.94 -33.67 11.31
N LEU A 118 -7.97 -32.87 11.57
CA LEU A 118 -9.36 -33.32 11.64
C LEU A 118 -10.07 -33.26 10.29
N ALA A 119 -9.83 -32.21 9.50
CA ALA A 119 -10.43 -32.02 8.20
C ALA A 119 -9.62 -31.05 7.33
N THR A 120 -9.75 -31.18 6.01
CA THR A 120 -9.31 -30.15 5.04
C THR A 120 -10.50 -29.41 4.46
N VAL A 121 -10.30 -28.16 4.07
CA VAL A 121 -11.31 -27.25 3.56
C VAL A 121 -10.88 -26.72 2.21
N TYR A 122 -11.81 -26.72 1.26
CA TYR A 122 -11.63 -26.18 -0.08
C TYR A 122 -12.86 -25.32 -0.38
N VAL A 123 -12.65 -24.14 -0.94
CA VAL A 123 -13.74 -23.21 -1.26
C VAL A 123 -13.88 -23.21 -2.78
N GLY A 124 -14.82 -24.04 -3.26
CA GLY A 124 -15.26 -24.10 -4.65
C GLY A 124 -16.39 -23.10 -4.89
N ASP A 125 -17.44 -23.51 -5.58
CA ASP A 125 -18.67 -22.71 -5.69
C ASP A 125 -19.28 -22.47 -4.30
N GLU A 126 -19.32 -23.51 -3.46
CA GLU A 126 -19.59 -23.47 -2.01
C GLU A 126 -18.43 -24.16 -1.26
N GLN A 127 -18.31 -23.90 0.06
CA GLN A 127 -17.30 -24.55 0.89
C GLN A 127 -17.50 -26.08 0.98
N ARG A 128 -16.41 -26.81 0.73
CA ARG A 128 -16.29 -28.27 0.89
C ARG A 128 -15.36 -28.61 2.05
N ILE A 129 -15.86 -29.41 2.99
CA ILE A 129 -15.09 -29.90 4.14
C ILE A 129 -14.91 -31.42 4.01
N TYR A 130 -13.67 -31.90 3.98
CA TYR A 130 -13.32 -33.32 3.90
C TYR A 130 -12.74 -33.80 5.24
N PRO A 131 -13.48 -34.61 6.02
CA PRO A 131 -12.98 -35.14 7.29
C PRO A 131 -11.80 -36.10 7.06
N LYS A 132 -10.85 -36.11 7.99
CA LYS A 132 -9.64 -36.96 7.98
C LYS A 132 -9.61 -37.97 9.12
N THR A 133 -10.53 -37.85 10.06
CA THR A 133 -10.72 -38.82 11.16
C THR A 133 -12.18 -39.26 11.22
N GLU A 134 -12.43 -40.49 11.69
CA GLU A 134 -13.81 -40.97 11.92
C GLU A 134 -14.57 -40.07 12.91
N LYS A 135 -13.85 -39.47 13.86
CA LYS A 135 -14.41 -38.54 14.85
C LYS A 135 -14.95 -37.28 14.15
N ALA A 136 -14.15 -36.67 13.27
CA ALA A 136 -14.55 -35.51 12.47
C ALA A 136 -15.67 -35.83 11.48
N GLU A 137 -15.63 -37.01 10.84
CA GLU A 137 -16.67 -37.46 9.92
C GLU A 137 -18.03 -37.57 10.61
N LYS A 138 -18.08 -38.22 11.78
CA LYS A 138 -19.31 -38.36 12.58
C LYS A 138 -19.86 -37.01 13.04
N ALA A 139 -18.99 -36.12 13.52
CA ALA A 139 -19.39 -34.78 13.95
C ALA A 139 -19.95 -33.94 12.80
N LEU A 140 -19.27 -33.94 11.64
CA LEU A 140 -19.73 -33.19 10.48
C LEU A 140 -21.06 -33.74 9.94
N ALA A 141 -21.24 -35.06 9.91
CA ALA A 141 -22.51 -35.69 9.52
C ALA A 141 -23.65 -35.30 10.48
N PHE A 142 -23.40 -35.36 11.79
CA PHE A 142 -24.37 -34.95 12.81
C PHE A 142 -24.77 -33.48 12.67
N LEU A 143 -23.80 -32.57 12.54
CA LEU A 143 -24.08 -31.13 12.40
C LEU A 143 -24.87 -30.82 11.13
N ARG A 144 -24.60 -31.53 10.03
CA ARG A 144 -25.36 -31.38 8.77
C ARG A 144 -26.77 -31.95 8.84
N GLU A 145 -27.04 -32.88 9.75
CA GLU A 145 -28.38 -33.41 10.00
C GLU A 145 -29.19 -32.49 10.90
N GLU A 146 -28.58 -31.97 11.97
CA GLU A 146 -29.26 -31.16 12.99
C GLU A 146 -29.41 -29.67 12.62
N LEU A 147 -28.51 -29.14 11.79
CA LEU A 147 -28.50 -27.72 11.43
C LEU A 147 -29.06 -27.47 10.02
N PRO A 148 -29.57 -26.25 9.73
CA PRO A 148 -29.98 -25.87 8.37
C PRO A 148 -28.85 -26.02 7.35
N ARG A 149 -29.18 -26.11 6.06
CA ARG A 149 -28.15 -26.01 4.99
C ARG A 149 -27.43 -24.67 5.09
N GLY A 150 -26.10 -24.69 5.07
CA GLY A 150 -25.25 -23.50 5.08
C GLY A 150 -23.78 -23.89 5.18
N GLU A 151 -22.92 -22.88 5.19
CA GLU A 151 -21.49 -23.07 5.40
C GLU A 151 -21.17 -23.13 6.89
N LEU A 152 -20.46 -24.19 7.28
CA LEU A 152 -20.01 -24.40 8.65
C LEU A 152 -18.60 -23.85 8.84
N SER A 153 -18.41 -23.07 9.88
CA SER A 153 -17.10 -22.65 10.38
C SER A 153 -16.91 -23.17 11.80
N PHE A 154 -15.69 -23.58 12.12
CA PHE A 154 -15.36 -24.20 13.41
C PHE A 154 -14.25 -23.40 14.06
N ARG A 155 -14.56 -22.58 15.07
CA ARG A 155 -13.62 -21.91 15.98
C ARG A 155 -14.35 -20.86 16.85
N PRO A 156 -13.87 -20.59 18.08
CA PRO A 156 -12.81 -21.31 18.82
C PRO A 156 -13.27 -22.66 19.41
N GLN A 157 -12.31 -23.49 19.83
CA GLN A 157 -12.48 -24.81 20.45
C GLN A 157 -11.72 -24.86 21.79
N THR A 158 -12.21 -25.60 22.79
CA THR A 158 -11.50 -25.80 24.07
C THR A 158 -10.19 -26.57 23.87
N SER A 159 -9.24 -26.44 24.80
CA SER A 159 -7.94 -27.13 24.71
C SER A 159 -8.03 -28.65 24.72
N ASP A 160 -9.13 -29.21 25.22
CA ASP A 160 -9.42 -30.64 25.28
C ASP A 160 -10.38 -31.12 24.18
N ASP A 161 -10.72 -30.24 23.24
CA ASP A 161 -11.68 -30.45 22.16
C ASP A 161 -13.13 -30.76 22.57
N SER A 162 -13.46 -30.75 23.87
CA SER A 162 -14.80 -31.11 24.37
C SER A 162 -15.90 -30.20 23.83
N LEU A 163 -15.60 -28.90 23.68
CA LEU A 163 -16.55 -27.90 23.20
C LEU A 163 -15.98 -27.12 22.01
N VAL A 164 -16.82 -26.93 20.99
CA VAL A 164 -16.49 -26.18 19.76
C VAL A 164 -17.58 -25.15 19.48
N LEU A 165 -17.18 -23.91 19.18
CA LEU A 165 -18.09 -22.96 18.56
C LEU A 165 -18.20 -23.25 17.06
N VAL A 166 -19.42 -23.49 16.61
CA VAL A 166 -19.78 -23.73 15.22
C VAL A 166 -20.58 -22.54 14.72
N GLY A 167 -20.01 -21.79 13.77
CA GLY A 167 -20.74 -20.78 13.02
C GLY A 167 -21.41 -21.41 11.81
N LEU A 168 -22.65 -21.03 11.53
CA LEU A 168 -23.37 -21.42 10.33
C LEU A 168 -23.88 -20.18 9.62
N SER A 169 -23.38 -19.92 8.41
CA SER A 169 -23.84 -18.81 7.56
C SER A 169 -24.51 -19.34 6.29
N ARG A 170 -25.37 -18.51 5.70
CA ARG A 170 -26.01 -18.76 4.41
C ARG A 170 -25.93 -17.48 3.58
N ASP A 171 -26.13 -17.57 2.28
CA ASP A 171 -26.33 -16.41 1.39
C ASP A 171 -27.39 -15.41 1.90
N VAL A 172 -28.48 -15.93 2.46
CA VAL A 172 -29.62 -15.15 2.99
C VAL A 172 -29.55 -14.86 4.50
N ASP A 173 -28.50 -15.32 5.19
CA ASP A 173 -28.43 -15.26 6.65
C ASP A 173 -26.98 -15.03 7.12
N PRO A 174 -26.69 -13.88 7.78
CA PRO A 174 -25.35 -13.54 8.27
C PRO A 174 -24.83 -14.53 9.32
N GLY A 175 -25.70 -15.38 9.85
CA GLY A 175 -25.30 -16.63 10.47
C GLY A 175 -25.69 -16.76 11.93
N THR A 176 -25.63 -17.99 12.41
CA THR A 176 -25.94 -18.38 13.79
C THR A 176 -24.74 -19.09 14.41
N THR A 177 -24.44 -18.76 15.66
CA THR A 177 -23.37 -19.40 16.43
C THR A 177 -23.97 -20.44 17.37
N TYR A 178 -23.45 -21.65 17.28
CA TYR A 178 -23.82 -22.80 18.09
C TYR A 178 -22.66 -23.23 18.99
N LEU A 179 -22.99 -23.83 20.14
CA LEU A 179 -22.06 -24.60 20.96
C LEU A 179 -22.27 -26.07 20.65
N PHE A 180 -21.23 -26.72 20.14
CA PHE A 180 -21.19 -28.15 19.90
C PHE A 180 -20.38 -28.85 21.01
N ASP A 181 -21.02 -29.77 21.72
CA ASP A 181 -20.41 -30.69 22.65
C ASP A 181 -20.06 -31.99 21.91
N TRP A 182 -18.75 -32.22 21.77
CA TRP A 182 -18.25 -33.37 21.03
C TRP A 182 -18.40 -34.68 21.81
N GLU A 183 -18.31 -34.64 23.14
CA GLU A 183 -18.40 -35.83 23.98
C GLU A 183 -19.81 -36.42 23.97
N ASN A 184 -20.81 -35.54 24.08
CA ASN A 184 -22.22 -35.91 24.13
C ASN A 184 -22.89 -35.91 22.75
N MET A 185 -22.23 -35.38 21.71
CA MET A 185 -22.80 -35.15 20.38
C MET A 185 -24.09 -34.32 20.48
N GLU A 186 -24.00 -33.18 21.15
CA GLU A 186 -25.11 -32.24 21.34
C GLU A 186 -24.75 -30.88 20.73
N VAL A 187 -25.71 -30.24 20.05
CA VAL A 187 -25.55 -28.89 19.51
C VAL A 187 -26.64 -27.97 20.06
N SER A 188 -26.25 -26.79 20.51
CA SER A 188 -27.17 -25.80 21.08
C SER A 188 -26.93 -24.42 20.49
N GLU A 189 -28.01 -23.71 20.13
CA GLU A 189 -27.93 -22.33 19.64
C GLU A 189 -27.49 -21.41 20.78
N LEU A 190 -26.43 -20.62 20.56
CA LEU A 190 -26.00 -19.60 21.52
C LEU A 190 -26.60 -18.24 21.18
N TYR A 191 -26.40 -17.78 19.95
CA TYR A 191 -26.92 -16.50 19.47
C TYR A 191 -26.93 -16.44 17.94
N ARG A 192 -27.76 -15.54 17.40
CA ARG A 192 -27.81 -15.21 15.98
C ARG A 192 -27.08 -13.91 15.70
N SER A 193 -26.35 -13.87 14.60
CA SER A 193 -25.82 -12.62 14.04
C SER A 193 -27.00 -11.83 13.49
N ARG A 194 -27.26 -10.63 14.03
CA ARG A 194 -28.35 -9.74 13.59
C ARG A 194 -29.74 -10.41 13.61
N PRO A 195 -30.27 -10.80 14.79
CA PRO A 195 -31.55 -11.53 14.91
C PRO A 195 -32.77 -10.73 14.41
N GLU A 196 -32.63 -9.41 14.28
CA GLU A 196 -33.68 -8.52 13.77
C GLU A 196 -33.70 -8.43 12.24
N LEU A 197 -32.73 -9.02 11.54
CA LEU A 197 -32.69 -9.03 10.08
C LEU A 197 -33.74 -10.03 9.53
N PRO A 198 -34.70 -9.60 8.72
CA PRO A 198 -35.73 -10.49 8.17
C PRO A 198 -35.16 -11.33 7.02
N VAL A 199 -34.68 -12.53 7.33
CA VAL A 199 -34.03 -13.46 6.37
C VAL A 199 -34.92 -13.82 5.19
N GLU A 200 -36.25 -13.81 5.36
CA GLU A 200 -37.22 -14.05 4.29
C GLU A 200 -37.14 -13.02 3.16
N HIS A 201 -36.63 -11.82 3.45
CA HIS A 201 -36.48 -10.72 2.50
C HIS A 201 -35.10 -10.67 1.84
N MET A 202 -34.13 -11.48 2.29
CA MET A 202 -32.78 -11.51 1.73
C MET A 202 -32.75 -12.31 0.42
N ALA A 203 -31.97 -11.88 -0.56
CA ALA A 203 -31.84 -12.48 -1.88
C ALA A 203 -30.91 -13.71 -1.87
N GLU A 204 -31.21 -14.72 -2.69
CA GLU A 204 -30.33 -15.89 -2.83
C GLU A 204 -29.13 -15.54 -3.72
N MET A 205 -27.98 -16.14 -3.42
CA MET A 205 -26.75 -16.03 -4.20
C MET A 205 -26.51 -17.33 -4.96
N GLU A 206 -26.45 -17.23 -6.29
CA GLU A 206 -26.19 -18.34 -7.18
C GLU A 206 -24.75 -18.31 -7.70
N PRO A 207 -23.97 -19.40 -7.58
CA PRO A 207 -22.71 -19.53 -8.29
C PRO A 207 -22.97 -19.68 -9.79
N ILE A 208 -22.32 -18.85 -10.60
CA ILE A 208 -22.39 -18.90 -12.06
C ILE A 208 -20.98 -18.94 -12.66
N ARG A 209 -20.88 -19.34 -13.93
CA ARG A 209 -19.63 -19.36 -14.71
C ARG A 209 -19.91 -18.86 -16.11
N TYR A 210 -18.98 -18.09 -16.67
CA TYR A 210 -19.05 -17.63 -18.06
C TYR A 210 -17.67 -17.69 -18.71
N GLU A 211 -17.64 -17.79 -20.03
CA GLU A 211 -16.39 -17.74 -20.79
C GLU A 211 -16.06 -16.27 -21.11
N ALA A 212 -14.86 -15.83 -20.73
CA ALA A 212 -14.27 -14.62 -21.26
C ALA A 212 -13.98 -14.78 -22.76
N ARG A 213 -13.80 -13.67 -23.47
CA ARG A 213 -13.60 -13.63 -24.93
C ARG A 213 -12.38 -14.39 -25.44
N ASP A 214 -11.41 -14.68 -24.58
CA ASP A 214 -10.24 -15.49 -24.88
C ASP A 214 -10.42 -16.99 -24.52
N GLY A 215 -11.58 -17.36 -24.02
CA GLY A 215 -11.97 -18.72 -23.64
C GLY A 215 -11.63 -19.10 -22.20
N LEU A 216 -11.13 -18.17 -21.38
CA LEU A 216 -10.94 -18.42 -19.95
C LEU A 216 -12.31 -18.49 -19.25
N GLU A 217 -12.57 -19.56 -18.52
CA GLU A 217 -13.78 -19.66 -17.68
C GLU A 217 -13.61 -18.81 -16.42
N ILE A 218 -14.56 -17.90 -16.18
CA ILE A 218 -14.59 -16.98 -15.05
C ILE A 218 -15.67 -17.43 -14.06
N PRO A 219 -15.29 -17.84 -12.82
CA PRO A 219 -16.23 -18.06 -11.74
C PRO A 219 -16.82 -16.74 -11.25
N ALA A 220 -18.11 -16.74 -10.91
CA ALA A 220 -18.76 -15.55 -10.37
C ALA A 220 -19.94 -15.94 -9.47
N TYR A 221 -20.45 -14.94 -8.74
CA TYR A 221 -21.68 -15.06 -7.98
C TYR A 221 -22.71 -14.05 -8.48
N LEU A 222 -23.96 -14.47 -8.53
CA LEU A 222 -25.09 -13.66 -8.95
C LEU A 222 -26.13 -13.64 -7.83
N THR A 223 -26.40 -12.44 -7.31
CA THR A 223 -27.50 -12.23 -6.36
C THR A 223 -28.65 -11.54 -7.10
N THR A 224 -29.83 -12.16 -7.14
CA THR A 224 -31.00 -11.62 -7.85
C THR A 224 -32.01 -10.99 -6.89
N PRO A 225 -32.59 -9.82 -7.21
CA PRO A 225 -33.43 -9.07 -6.29
C PRO A 225 -34.76 -9.79 -6.03
N LYS A 226 -35.13 -9.95 -4.76
CA LYS A 226 -36.46 -10.45 -4.39
C LYS A 226 -37.56 -9.41 -4.67
N GLY A 227 -38.68 -9.90 -5.18
CA GLY A 227 -39.88 -9.09 -5.45
C GLY A 227 -39.80 -8.21 -6.71
N VAL A 228 -38.76 -8.41 -7.54
CA VAL A 228 -38.68 -7.86 -8.90
C VAL A 228 -38.71 -9.07 -9.84
N GLU A 229 -39.87 -9.33 -10.43
CA GLU A 229 -40.02 -10.42 -11.41
C GLU A 229 -39.55 -9.95 -12.79
N GLY A 230 -38.82 -10.81 -13.50
CA GLY A 230 -38.66 -10.69 -14.95
C GLY A 230 -37.24 -10.81 -15.50
N GLU A 231 -37.20 -10.78 -16.83
CA GLU A 231 -36.04 -10.52 -17.68
C GLU A 231 -35.72 -9.01 -17.68
N LYS A 232 -34.50 -8.62 -18.04
CA LYS A 232 -34.03 -7.22 -18.12
C LYS A 232 -34.01 -6.44 -16.79
N LEU A 233 -33.39 -7.04 -15.78
CA LEU A 233 -33.07 -6.38 -14.51
C LEU A 233 -32.00 -5.30 -14.70
N ALA A 234 -32.04 -4.26 -13.86
CA ALA A 234 -30.87 -3.40 -13.69
C ALA A 234 -29.77 -4.17 -12.94
N LEU A 235 -28.52 -3.95 -13.32
CA LEU A 235 -27.36 -4.65 -12.78
C LEU A 235 -26.40 -3.70 -12.08
N VAL A 236 -25.85 -4.13 -10.95
CA VAL A 236 -24.62 -3.58 -10.39
C VAL A 236 -23.54 -4.65 -10.47
N ALA A 237 -22.51 -4.42 -11.28
CA ALA A 237 -21.29 -5.23 -11.28
C ALA A 237 -20.44 -4.81 -10.07
N LEU A 238 -20.50 -5.61 -9.01
CA LEU A 238 -19.82 -5.36 -7.74
C LEU A 238 -18.45 -6.03 -7.75
N ILE A 239 -17.39 -5.25 -7.91
CA ILE A 239 -16.04 -5.75 -8.13
C ILE A 239 -15.25 -5.75 -6.82
N HIS A 240 -14.73 -6.91 -6.45
CA HIS A 240 -13.96 -7.06 -5.22
C HIS A 240 -12.62 -6.30 -5.28
N GLY A 241 -12.16 -5.85 -4.11
CA GLY A 241 -10.82 -5.29 -3.95
C GLY A 241 -9.72 -6.34 -3.96
N GLY A 242 -8.45 -5.91 -3.91
CA GLY A 242 -7.29 -6.80 -4.00
C GLY A 242 -6.23 -6.22 -4.93
N PRO A 243 -5.98 -6.81 -6.10
CA PRO A 243 -6.85 -7.78 -6.80
C PRO A 243 -6.67 -9.24 -6.38
N TRP A 244 -5.61 -9.57 -5.64
CA TRP A 244 -5.30 -10.96 -5.25
C TRP A 244 -6.14 -11.43 -4.06
N ALA A 245 -7.46 -11.36 -4.24
CA ALA A 245 -8.52 -11.83 -3.36
C ALA A 245 -9.59 -12.51 -4.22
N ARG A 246 -10.72 -12.89 -3.62
CA ARG A 246 -11.90 -13.34 -4.36
C ARG A 246 -13.15 -13.16 -3.51
N ASP A 247 -14.30 -13.10 -4.17
CA ASP A 247 -15.60 -13.33 -3.55
C ASP A 247 -15.86 -14.83 -3.38
N GLY A 248 -16.74 -15.16 -2.44
CA GLY A 248 -17.17 -16.53 -2.14
C GLY A 248 -18.66 -16.57 -1.85
N TRP A 249 -19.25 -17.77 -1.87
CA TRP A 249 -20.65 -17.94 -1.54
C TRP A 249 -20.93 -17.58 -0.08
N GLY A 250 -22.05 -16.89 0.18
CA GLY A 250 -22.49 -16.58 1.54
C GLY A 250 -23.11 -15.20 1.66
N TYR A 251 -23.43 -14.79 2.89
CA TYR A 251 -24.04 -13.49 3.14
C TYR A 251 -23.05 -12.37 2.85
N ASP A 252 -23.31 -11.61 1.79
CA ASP A 252 -22.65 -10.33 1.53
C ASP A 252 -23.62 -9.18 1.80
N GLY A 253 -23.29 -8.33 2.79
CA GLY A 253 -24.17 -7.24 3.20
C GLY A 253 -24.40 -6.18 2.13
N LEU A 254 -23.43 -5.96 1.23
CA LEU A 254 -23.53 -4.98 0.15
C LEU A 254 -24.32 -5.55 -1.02
N ALA A 255 -24.09 -6.81 -1.41
CA ALA A 255 -24.92 -7.49 -2.40
C ALA A 255 -26.39 -7.55 -1.95
N GLN A 256 -26.64 -7.87 -0.67
CA GLN A 256 -28.00 -7.85 -0.11
C GLN A 256 -28.63 -6.46 -0.10
N PHE A 257 -27.84 -5.43 0.23
CA PHE A 257 -28.28 -4.04 0.15
C PHE A 257 -28.71 -3.67 -1.29
N LEU A 258 -27.85 -3.92 -2.28
CA LEU A 258 -28.13 -3.62 -3.68
C LEU A 258 -29.31 -4.43 -4.23
N ALA A 259 -29.38 -5.73 -3.93
CA ALA A 259 -30.50 -6.59 -4.30
C ALA A 259 -31.82 -6.11 -3.69
N ASN A 260 -31.79 -5.62 -2.44
CA ASN A 260 -32.96 -5.02 -1.82
C ASN A 260 -33.43 -3.74 -2.54
N ARG A 261 -32.54 -2.97 -3.16
CA ARG A 261 -32.90 -1.80 -3.98
C ARG A 261 -33.43 -2.17 -5.38
N GLY A 262 -33.39 -3.45 -5.74
CA GLY A 262 -34.00 -4.00 -6.95
C GLY A 262 -33.00 -4.28 -8.07
N TYR A 263 -31.71 -4.35 -7.76
CA TYR A 263 -30.65 -4.64 -8.73
C TYR A 263 -30.26 -6.12 -8.69
N ALA A 264 -29.98 -6.71 -9.85
CA ALA A 264 -29.09 -7.86 -9.91
C ALA A 264 -27.68 -7.42 -9.49
N VAL A 265 -26.95 -8.31 -8.82
CA VAL A 265 -25.57 -8.05 -8.39
C VAL A 265 -24.68 -9.14 -8.92
N LEU A 266 -23.73 -8.77 -9.78
CA LEU A 266 -22.71 -9.67 -10.33
C LEU A 266 -21.40 -9.45 -9.59
N GLN A 267 -20.84 -10.52 -9.04
CA GLN A 267 -19.55 -10.56 -8.33
C GLN A 267 -18.59 -11.50 -9.07
N PRO A 268 -17.86 -11.00 -10.08
CA PRO A 268 -16.95 -11.83 -10.88
C PRO A 268 -15.61 -12.01 -10.18
N ASN A 269 -15.13 -13.26 -10.11
CA ASN A 269 -13.75 -13.57 -9.74
C ASN A 269 -12.88 -13.61 -11.00
N PHE A 270 -12.57 -12.43 -11.54
CA PHE A 270 -11.77 -12.21 -12.75
C PHE A 270 -10.35 -12.82 -12.64
N ARG A 271 -9.65 -13.00 -13.77
CA ARG A 271 -8.28 -13.52 -13.77
C ARG A 271 -7.39 -12.72 -12.83
N GLY A 272 -6.59 -13.39 -12.02
CA GLY A 272 -5.87 -12.75 -10.91
C GLY A 272 -6.53 -12.87 -9.54
N SER A 273 -7.80 -13.28 -9.46
CA SER A 273 -8.40 -13.69 -8.19
C SER A 273 -7.70 -14.94 -7.62
N THR A 274 -7.64 -15.05 -6.30
CA THR A 274 -6.97 -16.17 -5.61
C THR A 274 -7.87 -17.40 -5.51
N GLY A 275 -7.28 -18.57 -5.23
CA GLY A 275 -8.03 -19.77 -4.91
C GLY A 275 -8.39 -20.67 -6.10
N TYR A 276 -8.00 -20.30 -7.32
CA TYR A 276 -8.28 -21.05 -8.56
C TYR A 276 -6.98 -21.53 -9.25
N GLY A 277 -5.90 -21.70 -8.50
CA GLY A 277 -4.60 -22.12 -9.02
C GLY A 277 -3.72 -20.96 -9.49
N LYS A 278 -2.43 -21.24 -9.63
CA LYS A 278 -1.45 -20.22 -10.03
C LYS A 278 -1.61 -19.81 -11.48
N ALA A 279 -2.13 -20.65 -12.36
CA ALA A 279 -2.40 -20.29 -13.76
C ALA A 279 -3.43 -19.17 -13.80
N PHE A 280 -4.55 -19.31 -13.09
CA PHE A 280 -5.60 -18.29 -12.99
C PHE A 280 -5.09 -17.01 -12.32
N LEU A 281 -4.38 -17.13 -11.19
CA LEU A 281 -3.80 -16.00 -10.46
C LEU A 281 -2.74 -15.24 -11.29
N ASN A 282 -1.92 -15.95 -12.06
CA ASN A 282 -0.84 -15.32 -12.84
C ASN A 282 -1.31 -14.83 -14.21
N ALA A 283 -2.48 -15.26 -14.69
CA ALA A 283 -3.10 -14.73 -15.90
C ALA A 283 -3.52 -13.25 -15.74
N GLY A 284 -3.62 -12.72 -14.52
CA GLY A 284 -3.84 -11.30 -14.25
C GLY A 284 -2.56 -10.44 -14.16
N ASN A 285 -1.37 -11.03 -14.33
CA ASN A 285 -0.12 -10.25 -14.26
C ASN A 285 0.00 -9.32 -15.47
N ASN A 286 0.20 -8.03 -15.20
CA ASN A 286 0.28 -6.95 -16.19
C ASN A 286 -1.02 -6.67 -16.95
N GLU A 287 -2.16 -7.17 -16.46
CA GLU A 287 -3.47 -7.11 -17.15
C GLU A 287 -4.48 -6.17 -16.47
N TRP A 288 -4.03 -5.28 -15.59
CA TRP A 288 -4.90 -4.25 -14.99
C TRP A 288 -5.45 -3.34 -16.10
N GLY A 289 -6.77 -3.21 -16.17
CA GLY A 289 -7.43 -2.38 -17.20
C GLY A 289 -7.45 -3.01 -18.60
N ASP A 290 -6.74 -4.13 -18.80
CA ASP A 290 -6.70 -4.92 -20.02
C ASP A 290 -7.52 -6.21 -19.80
N ALA A 291 -6.94 -7.42 -19.89
CA ALA A 291 -7.72 -8.66 -19.89
C ALA A 291 -8.51 -8.91 -18.58
N MET A 292 -8.07 -8.36 -17.43
CA MET A 292 -8.87 -8.42 -16.20
C MET A 292 -10.18 -7.62 -16.30
N GLN A 293 -10.16 -6.50 -17.02
CA GLN A 293 -11.34 -5.69 -17.27
C GLN A 293 -12.26 -6.33 -18.33
N ASP A 294 -11.67 -7.04 -19.29
CA ASP A 294 -12.42 -7.83 -20.26
C ASP A 294 -13.22 -8.94 -19.58
N ASP A 295 -12.67 -9.63 -18.58
CA ASP A 295 -13.41 -10.65 -17.81
C ASP A 295 -14.69 -10.06 -17.19
N ILE A 296 -14.58 -8.89 -16.55
CA ILE A 296 -15.72 -8.20 -15.94
C ILE A 296 -16.76 -7.81 -17.00
N THR A 297 -16.29 -7.25 -18.11
CA THR A 297 -17.10 -6.84 -19.26
C THR A 297 -17.87 -8.01 -19.85
N ASP A 298 -17.20 -9.14 -20.05
CA ASP A 298 -17.78 -10.34 -20.64
C ASP A 298 -18.79 -10.99 -19.68
N GLY A 299 -18.60 -10.88 -18.36
CA GLY A 299 -19.58 -11.29 -17.36
C GLY A 299 -20.88 -10.49 -17.41
N VAL A 300 -20.80 -9.17 -17.58
CA VAL A 300 -21.99 -8.33 -17.81
C VAL A 300 -22.67 -8.72 -19.11
N GLN A 301 -21.90 -8.85 -20.20
CA GLN A 301 -22.44 -9.20 -21.52
C GLN A 301 -23.12 -10.57 -21.51
N HIS A 302 -22.57 -11.54 -20.78
CA HIS A 302 -23.16 -12.87 -20.60
C HIS A 302 -24.59 -12.78 -20.03
N LEU A 303 -24.81 -11.96 -19.00
CA LEU A 303 -26.13 -11.77 -18.40
C LEU A 303 -27.09 -10.98 -19.31
N VAL A 304 -26.57 -10.04 -20.11
CA VAL A 304 -27.33 -9.32 -21.14
C VAL A 304 -27.79 -10.29 -22.24
N ASP A 305 -26.91 -11.15 -22.73
CA ASP A 305 -27.19 -12.12 -23.79
C ASP A 305 -28.21 -13.18 -23.36
N GLN A 306 -28.23 -13.53 -22.08
CA GLN A 306 -29.26 -14.38 -21.48
C GLN A 306 -30.63 -13.67 -21.35
N GLY A 307 -30.70 -12.36 -21.60
CA GLY A 307 -31.89 -11.55 -21.39
C GLY A 307 -32.17 -11.23 -19.92
N LEU A 308 -31.28 -11.60 -19.00
CA LEU A 308 -31.47 -11.34 -17.57
C LEU A 308 -31.27 -9.87 -17.23
N VAL A 309 -30.33 -9.19 -17.91
CA VAL A 309 -29.95 -7.80 -17.63
C VAL A 309 -30.35 -6.87 -18.77
N ASP A 310 -30.81 -5.68 -18.41
CA ASP A 310 -31.06 -4.61 -19.37
C ASP A 310 -29.72 -3.91 -19.72
N PRO A 311 -29.27 -3.95 -20.99
CA PRO A 311 -27.98 -3.35 -21.37
C PRO A 311 -27.93 -1.83 -21.15
N GLU A 312 -29.07 -1.14 -21.04
CA GLU A 312 -29.11 0.30 -20.75
C GLU A 312 -29.07 0.61 -19.24
N ARG A 313 -29.10 -0.41 -18.37
CA ARG A 313 -29.20 -0.25 -16.91
C ARG A 313 -28.15 -1.08 -16.17
N VAL A 314 -26.89 -0.84 -16.51
CA VAL A 314 -25.73 -1.44 -15.83
C VAL A 314 -24.92 -0.36 -15.15
N CYS A 315 -24.59 -0.52 -13.87
CA CYS A 315 -23.52 0.26 -13.23
C CYS A 315 -22.42 -0.65 -12.71
N ILE A 316 -21.22 -0.11 -12.60
CA ILE A 316 -20.07 -0.77 -11.99
C ILE A 316 -19.75 -0.11 -10.64
N MET A 317 -19.40 -0.91 -9.64
CA MET A 317 -19.13 -0.43 -8.30
C MET A 317 -18.05 -1.29 -7.65
N GLY A 318 -17.11 -0.69 -6.95
CA GLY A 318 -16.09 -1.47 -6.25
C GLY A 318 -15.19 -0.65 -5.34
N GLY A 319 -14.47 -1.35 -4.48
CA GLY A 319 -13.54 -0.78 -3.51
C GLY A 319 -12.08 -1.10 -3.82
N SER A 320 -11.15 -0.16 -3.61
CA SER A 320 -9.71 -0.41 -3.81
C SER A 320 -9.41 -0.79 -5.27
N TYR A 321 -8.85 -1.98 -5.56
CA TYR A 321 -8.79 -2.49 -6.93
C TYR A 321 -10.16 -2.47 -7.63
N GLY A 322 -11.26 -2.78 -6.93
CA GLY A 322 -12.61 -2.68 -7.49
C GLY A 322 -13.01 -1.24 -7.85
N GLY A 323 -12.46 -0.25 -7.16
CA GLY A 323 -12.58 1.17 -7.51
C GLY A 323 -11.80 1.49 -8.78
N TYR A 324 -10.57 1.01 -8.89
CA TYR A 324 -9.82 1.06 -10.16
C TYR A 324 -10.56 0.38 -11.31
N ALA A 325 -11.12 -0.82 -11.11
CA ALA A 325 -11.90 -1.53 -12.12
C ALA A 325 -13.18 -0.78 -12.50
N THR A 326 -13.79 -0.04 -11.56
CA THR A 326 -14.89 0.89 -11.83
C THR A 326 -14.44 1.99 -12.79
N LEU A 327 -13.33 2.68 -12.47
CA LEU A 327 -12.76 3.74 -13.30
C LEU A 327 -12.29 3.23 -14.68
N ALA A 328 -11.68 2.04 -14.71
CA ALA A 328 -11.21 1.39 -15.94
C ALA A 328 -12.39 0.95 -16.81
N GLY A 329 -13.43 0.35 -16.23
CA GLY A 329 -14.65 -0.02 -16.95
C GLY A 329 -15.35 1.19 -17.56
N MET A 330 -15.49 2.28 -16.81
CA MET A 330 -16.08 3.52 -17.31
C MET A 330 -15.24 4.21 -18.41
N THR A 331 -13.93 4.01 -18.41
CA THR A 331 -12.99 4.65 -19.34
C THR A 331 -12.75 3.82 -20.60
N PHE A 332 -12.58 2.51 -20.47
CA PHE A 332 -12.18 1.61 -21.58
C PHE A 332 -13.36 0.88 -22.21
N THR A 333 -14.50 0.80 -21.50
CA THR A 333 -15.77 0.27 -22.01
C THR A 333 -16.93 1.23 -21.71
N PRO A 334 -16.84 2.50 -22.11
CA PRO A 334 -17.76 3.57 -21.67
C PRO A 334 -19.21 3.33 -22.09
N ASP A 335 -19.44 2.61 -23.19
CA ASP A 335 -20.78 2.34 -23.72
C ASP A 335 -21.55 1.28 -22.91
N LEU A 336 -20.88 0.52 -22.03
CA LEU A 336 -21.49 -0.56 -21.25
C LEU A 336 -22.18 -0.06 -19.98
N TYR A 337 -21.68 1.03 -19.39
CA TYR A 337 -22.09 1.46 -18.06
C TYR A 337 -22.91 2.75 -18.10
N ALA A 338 -24.07 2.73 -17.45
CA ALA A 338 -24.93 3.88 -17.23
C ALA A 338 -24.46 4.77 -16.07
N CYS A 339 -23.67 4.22 -15.13
CA CYS A 339 -23.02 4.96 -14.04
C CYS A 339 -21.89 4.12 -13.39
N GLY A 340 -21.07 4.76 -12.55
CA GLY A 340 -20.14 4.04 -11.69
C GLY A 340 -20.00 4.62 -10.29
N VAL A 341 -19.62 3.77 -9.34
CA VAL A 341 -19.38 4.12 -7.93
C VAL A 341 -17.99 3.64 -7.51
N ASP A 342 -17.05 4.56 -7.46
CA ASP A 342 -15.67 4.32 -7.08
C ASP A 342 -15.48 4.55 -5.57
N ILE A 343 -15.03 3.51 -4.85
CA ILE A 343 -14.71 3.59 -3.42
C ILE A 343 -13.20 3.39 -3.26
N VAL A 344 -12.48 4.43 -2.85
CA VAL A 344 -11.03 4.41 -2.61
C VAL A 344 -10.21 3.75 -3.74
N GLY A 345 -10.59 4.00 -4.99
CA GLY A 345 -9.93 3.47 -6.18
C GLY A 345 -8.72 4.30 -6.61
N PRO A 346 -7.60 3.66 -6.98
CA PRO A 346 -6.50 4.35 -7.61
C PRO A 346 -6.88 4.71 -9.06
N SER A 347 -6.60 5.95 -9.47
CA SER A 347 -6.92 6.44 -10.82
C SER A 347 -5.69 6.52 -11.71
N ASN A 348 -4.48 6.52 -11.14
CA ASN A 348 -3.22 6.44 -11.85
C ASN A 348 -2.28 5.41 -11.19
N LEU A 349 -1.83 4.44 -11.99
CA LEU A 349 -1.04 3.32 -11.50
C LEU A 349 0.40 3.70 -11.17
N ILE A 350 0.94 4.75 -11.80
CA ILE A 350 2.29 5.27 -11.49
C ILE A 350 2.28 5.94 -10.12
N THR A 351 1.33 6.85 -9.89
CA THR A 351 1.20 7.56 -8.61
C THR A 351 0.89 6.59 -7.47
N LEU A 352 0.02 5.59 -7.72
CA LEU A 352 -0.20 4.49 -6.79
C LEU A 352 1.12 3.80 -6.40
N LEU A 353 1.89 3.29 -7.38
CA LEU A 353 3.15 2.57 -7.13
C LEU A 353 4.22 3.44 -6.45
N ASN A 354 4.20 4.74 -6.73
CA ASN A 354 5.07 5.73 -6.10
C ASN A 354 4.65 6.08 -4.66
N SER A 355 3.37 5.91 -4.34
CA SER A 355 2.80 6.23 -3.02
C SER A 355 2.91 5.12 -1.99
N ILE A 356 3.29 3.90 -2.41
CA ILE A 356 3.43 2.72 -1.53
C ILE A 356 4.41 3.03 -0.39
N PRO A 357 3.99 2.95 0.89
CA PRO A 357 4.85 3.28 2.01
C PRO A 357 6.11 2.41 2.08
N PRO A 358 7.27 2.93 2.54
CA PRO A 358 8.52 2.16 2.61
C PRO A 358 8.42 0.85 3.42
N TYR A 359 7.60 0.83 4.48
CA TYR A 359 7.39 -0.37 5.30
C TYR A 359 6.58 -1.47 4.58
N TRP A 360 6.06 -1.20 3.37
CA TRP A 360 5.47 -2.17 2.44
C TRP A 360 6.48 -2.67 1.40
N GLY A 361 7.78 -2.38 1.55
CA GLY A 361 8.83 -2.73 0.58
C GLY A 361 8.74 -4.14 -0.02
N PRO A 362 8.55 -5.20 0.78
CA PRO A 362 8.39 -6.56 0.25
C PRO A 362 7.16 -6.73 -0.66
N ILE A 363 6.01 -6.16 -0.27
CA ILE A 363 4.78 -6.15 -1.07
C ILE A 363 4.98 -5.31 -2.34
N ARG A 364 5.68 -4.17 -2.27
CA ARG A 364 5.98 -3.32 -3.44
C ARG A 364 6.65 -4.12 -4.56
N ARG A 365 7.53 -5.07 -4.24
CA ARG A 365 8.17 -5.93 -5.25
C ARG A 365 7.16 -6.77 -6.02
N ILE A 366 6.17 -7.35 -5.32
CA ILE A 366 5.09 -8.11 -5.95
C ILE A 366 4.25 -7.20 -6.85
N PHE A 367 3.94 -5.97 -6.40
CA PHE A 367 3.23 -4.99 -7.21
C PHE A 367 3.97 -4.67 -8.52
N LEU A 368 5.28 -4.41 -8.46
CA LEU A 368 6.09 -4.16 -9.67
C LEU A 368 6.10 -5.35 -10.63
N GLN A 369 6.19 -6.58 -10.11
CA GLN A 369 6.16 -7.80 -10.94
C GLN A 369 4.79 -8.05 -11.60
N ARG A 370 3.70 -7.66 -10.93
CA ARG A 370 2.33 -7.97 -11.34
C ARG A 370 1.62 -6.82 -12.05
N MET A 371 2.14 -5.60 -12.01
CA MET A 371 1.54 -4.42 -12.63
C MET A 371 2.45 -3.76 -13.67
N GLY A 372 3.77 -3.90 -13.53
CA GLY A 372 4.75 -3.16 -14.33
C GLY A 372 5.66 -2.30 -13.46
N ASP A 373 6.87 -2.02 -13.96
CA ASP A 373 7.87 -1.21 -13.26
C ASP A 373 7.95 0.20 -13.85
N PRO A 374 7.49 1.25 -13.13
CA PRO A 374 7.50 2.62 -13.63
C PRO A 374 8.93 3.19 -13.80
N SER A 375 9.97 2.53 -13.28
CA SER A 375 11.37 2.91 -13.53
C SER A 375 11.87 2.49 -14.91
N THR A 376 11.11 1.65 -15.62
CA THR A 376 11.42 1.20 -16.98
C THR A 376 10.51 1.90 -17.98
N GLU A 377 11.02 2.15 -19.19
CA GLU A 377 10.21 2.79 -20.24
C GLU A 377 8.99 1.94 -20.62
N GLU A 378 9.17 0.63 -20.79
CA GLU A 378 8.09 -0.31 -21.11
C GLU A 378 7.03 -0.36 -20.01
N GLY A 379 7.45 -0.45 -18.74
CA GLY A 379 6.52 -0.44 -17.62
C GLY A 379 5.79 0.90 -17.48
N ARG A 380 6.47 2.03 -17.71
CA ARG A 380 5.84 3.35 -17.71
C ARG A 380 4.78 3.48 -18.81
N GLU A 381 5.12 3.13 -20.06
CA GLU A 381 4.17 3.14 -21.18
C GLU A 381 2.95 2.23 -20.92
N GLN A 382 3.17 1.06 -20.31
CA GLN A 382 2.09 0.15 -19.92
C GLN A 382 1.18 0.79 -18.86
N LEU A 383 1.76 1.25 -17.75
CA LEU A 383 1.02 1.83 -16.62
C LEU A 383 0.26 3.09 -17.05
N GLU A 384 0.82 3.91 -17.94
CA GLU A 384 0.15 5.09 -18.50
C GLU A 384 -1.09 4.72 -19.31
N ARG A 385 -0.99 3.71 -20.18
CA ARG A 385 -2.13 3.20 -20.96
C ARG A 385 -3.21 2.60 -20.06
N GLN A 386 -2.80 1.94 -18.99
CA GLN A 386 -3.69 1.26 -18.05
C GLN A 386 -4.26 2.20 -16.96
N SER A 387 -3.87 3.48 -16.94
CA SER A 387 -4.35 4.47 -15.96
C SER A 387 -5.58 5.22 -16.48
N PRO A 388 -6.78 5.05 -15.86
CA PRO A 388 -7.99 5.73 -16.29
C PRO A 388 -7.88 7.26 -16.33
N LEU A 389 -7.10 7.85 -15.41
CA LEU A 389 -6.84 9.29 -15.35
C LEU A 389 -6.33 9.88 -16.68
N ASN A 390 -5.53 9.11 -17.43
CA ASN A 390 -4.95 9.58 -18.70
C ASN A 390 -5.93 9.56 -19.87
N HIS A 391 -7.14 9.06 -19.64
CA HIS A 391 -8.16 8.78 -20.66
C HIS A 391 -9.56 9.23 -20.24
N VAL A 392 -9.65 10.19 -19.31
CA VAL A 392 -10.91 10.71 -18.75
C VAL A 392 -11.86 11.23 -19.82
N ASP A 393 -11.33 11.72 -20.94
CA ASP A 393 -12.10 12.17 -22.10
C ASP A 393 -12.99 11.07 -22.72
N ARG A 394 -12.74 9.79 -22.39
CA ARG A 394 -13.53 8.65 -22.86
C ARG A 394 -14.72 8.32 -21.96
N ILE A 395 -14.74 8.79 -20.72
CA ILE A 395 -15.83 8.51 -19.79
C ILE A 395 -17.11 9.17 -20.29
N ALA A 396 -18.18 8.38 -20.42
CA ALA A 396 -19.48 8.84 -20.95
C ALA A 396 -20.60 8.91 -19.90
N ALA A 397 -20.38 8.33 -18.72
CA ALA A 397 -21.41 8.15 -17.69
C ALA A 397 -21.06 8.87 -16.37
N PRO A 398 -22.06 9.18 -15.52
CA PRO A 398 -21.85 9.78 -14.20
C PRO A 398 -21.04 8.89 -13.26
N LEU A 399 -20.18 9.52 -12.46
CA LEU A 399 -19.35 8.87 -11.44
C LEU A 399 -19.64 9.42 -10.05
N LEU A 400 -19.81 8.54 -9.07
CA LEU A 400 -19.74 8.88 -7.64
C LEU A 400 -18.39 8.38 -7.08
N VAL A 401 -17.59 9.30 -6.53
CA VAL A 401 -16.30 9.00 -5.89
C VAL A 401 -16.45 9.09 -4.36
N ILE A 402 -15.92 8.09 -3.65
CA ILE A 402 -16.00 7.95 -2.19
C ILE A 402 -14.60 7.71 -1.64
N GLN A 403 -14.09 8.63 -0.82
CA GLN A 403 -12.72 8.58 -0.31
C GLN A 403 -12.62 8.84 1.19
N GLY A 404 -11.71 8.13 1.87
CA GLY A 404 -11.28 8.48 3.24
C GLY A 404 -10.02 9.33 3.20
N ALA A 405 -10.01 10.47 3.90
CA ALA A 405 -8.90 11.42 3.83
C ALA A 405 -7.57 10.86 4.39
N ASN A 406 -7.62 9.89 5.31
CA ASN A 406 -6.45 9.29 5.95
C ASN A 406 -6.09 7.92 5.38
N ASP A 407 -6.47 7.62 4.14
CA ASP A 407 -6.17 6.35 3.50
C ASP A 407 -4.66 6.19 3.24
N PRO A 408 -3.98 5.22 3.91
CA PRO A 408 -2.54 5.03 3.74
C PRO A 408 -2.20 4.13 2.54
N ARG A 409 -3.20 3.59 1.84
CA ARG A 409 -3.03 2.62 0.74
C ARG A 409 -3.28 3.28 -0.60
N VAL A 410 -4.44 3.92 -0.75
CA VAL A 410 -4.83 4.69 -1.92
C VAL A 410 -5.05 6.11 -1.43
N LYS A 411 -4.03 6.95 -1.54
CA LYS A 411 -4.05 8.31 -0.98
C LYS A 411 -5.20 9.11 -1.58
N GLN A 412 -5.76 10.04 -0.82
CA GLN A 412 -6.85 10.92 -1.27
C GLN A 412 -6.56 11.60 -2.62
N ALA A 413 -5.28 11.93 -2.89
CA ALA A 413 -4.83 12.49 -4.16
C ALA A 413 -5.28 11.68 -5.40
N GLU A 414 -5.45 10.36 -5.28
CA GLU A 414 -5.97 9.51 -6.36
C GLU A 414 -7.43 9.82 -6.72
N SER A 415 -8.27 10.10 -5.71
CA SER A 415 -9.64 10.53 -5.92
C SER A 415 -9.72 11.99 -6.35
N ASP A 416 -8.90 12.85 -5.75
CA ASP A 416 -8.90 14.29 -6.09
C ASP A 416 -8.52 14.52 -7.56
N GLN A 417 -7.51 13.81 -8.10
CA GLN A 417 -7.09 13.96 -9.50
C GLN A 417 -8.16 13.54 -10.51
N ILE A 418 -8.90 12.45 -10.25
CA ILE A 418 -9.95 12.00 -11.16
C ILE A 418 -11.18 12.92 -11.11
N VAL A 419 -11.54 13.41 -9.92
CA VAL A 419 -12.64 14.38 -9.74
C VAL A 419 -12.33 15.68 -10.48
N VAL A 420 -11.11 16.20 -10.34
CA VAL A 420 -10.67 17.41 -11.04
C VAL A 420 -10.63 17.20 -12.56
N ALA A 421 -10.09 16.07 -13.03
CA ALA A 421 -10.04 15.77 -14.46
C ALA A 421 -11.47 15.66 -15.07
N MET A 422 -12.41 15.01 -14.39
CA MET A 422 -13.80 14.93 -14.84
C MET A 422 -14.49 16.29 -14.84
N ARG A 423 -14.29 17.10 -13.79
CA ARG A 423 -14.81 18.47 -13.71
C ARG A 423 -14.30 19.32 -14.90
N GLU A 424 -13.01 19.27 -15.18
CA GLU A 424 -12.39 20.04 -16.27
C GLU A 424 -12.85 19.57 -17.67
N ALA A 425 -13.15 18.27 -17.81
CA ALA A 425 -13.76 17.71 -19.00
C ALA A 425 -15.27 18.03 -19.12
N GLY A 426 -15.89 18.63 -18.09
CA GLY A 426 -17.33 18.92 -18.05
C GLY A 426 -18.19 17.66 -17.88
N LEU A 427 -17.62 16.60 -17.30
CA LEU A 427 -18.29 15.33 -17.05
C LEU A 427 -18.96 15.32 -15.67
N PRO A 428 -20.13 14.66 -15.54
CA PRO A 428 -20.84 14.59 -14.27
C PRO A 428 -20.08 13.71 -13.25
N VAL A 429 -19.64 14.34 -12.16
CA VAL A 429 -18.97 13.68 -11.04
C VAL A 429 -19.51 14.20 -9.72
N GLU A 430 -19.67 13.29 -8.76
CA GLU A 430 -20.02 13.58 -7.38
C GLU A 430 -18.92 13.06 -6.46
N TYR A 431 -18.68 13.75 -5.33
CA TYR A 431 -17.57 13.41 -4.45
C TYR A 431 -17.97 13.52 -2.98
N ILE A 432 -17.70 12.44 -2.22
CA ILE A 432 -17.77 12.48 -0.76
C ILE A 432 -16.42 12.07 -0.14
N VAL A 433 -15.96 12.85 0.83
CA VAL A 433 -14.70 12.63 1.54
C VAL A 433 -14.93 12.64 3.05
N ALA A 434 -14.67 11.53 3.71
CA ALA A 434 -14.74 11.45 5.16
C ALA A 434 -13.37 11.80 5.80
N PRO A 435 -13.24 12.93 6.54
CA PRO A 435 -11.96 13.41 7.06
C PRO A 435 -11.39 12.55 8.20
N ASP A 436 -12.20 11.65 8.78
CA ASP A 436 -11.86 10.78 9.90
C ASP A 436 -11.75 9.29 9.51
N GLU A 437 -11.83 8.98 8.20
CA GLU A 437 -11.74 7.62 7.67
C GLU A 437 -10.44 7.39 6.91
N GLY A 438 -10.13 6.11 6.66
CA GLY A 438 -8.98 5.67 5.86
C GLY A 438 -9.44 4.85 4.64
N HIS A 439 -8.88 3.66 4.47
CA HIS A 439 -9.19 2.76 3.34
C HIS A 439 -10.58 2.10 3.47
N GLY A 440 -11.63 2.90 3.29
CA GLY A 440 -13.03 2.55 3.49
C GLY A 440 -13.59 3.08 4.81
N PHE A 441 -14.92 3.21 4.89
CA PHE A 441 -15.59 3.82 6.04
C PHE A 441 -15.91 2.79 7.12
N ARG A 442 -15.51 3.08 8.37
CA ARG A 442 -15.76 2.21 9.54
C ARG A 442 -16.76 2.82 10.51
N GLY A 443 -16.73 4.13 10.70
CA GLY A 443 -17.67 4.88 11.53
C GLY A 443 -19.11 4.66 11.09
N ARG A 444 -20.03 4.47 12.04
CA ARG A 444 -21.43 4.15 11.73
C ARG A 444 -22.06 5.23 10.86
N GLU A 445 -21.93 6.49 11.24
CA GLU A 445 -22.55 7.63 10.57
C GLU A 445 -21.95 7.83 9.16
N ASN A 446 -20.63 7.73 9.01
CA ASN A 446 -19.95 7.75 7.70
C ASN A 446 -20.46 6.64 6.79
N ARG A 447 -20.53 5.40 7.29
CA ARG A 447 -21.01 4.25 6.51
C ARG A 447 -22.46 4.41 6.07
N LEU A 448 -23.34 4.90 6.95
CA LEU A 448 -24.74 5.13 6.62
C LEU A 448 -24.88 6.28 5.62
N ALA A 449 -24.12 7.37 5.76
CA ALA A 449 -24.11 8.48 4.81
C ALA A 449 -23.63 8.04 3.42
N MET A 450 -22.54 7.25 3.36
CA MET A 450 -22.06 6.64 2.13
C MET A 450 -23.15 5.80 1.45
N PHE A 451 -23.78 4.88 2.19
CA PHE A 451 -24.84 4.04 1.62
C PHE A 451 -26.06 4.85 1.18
N ALA A 452 -26.45 5.87 1.93
CA ALA A 452 -27.54 6.77 1.56
C ALA A 452 -27.25 7.49 0.24
N ARG A 453 -26.02 8.01 0.08
CA ARG A 453 -25.62 8.65 -1.17
C ARG A 453 -25.55 7.67 -2.33
N THR A 454 -24.97 6.49 -2.10
CA THR A 454 -24.85 5.44 -3.11
C THR A 454 -26.22 4.95 -3.59
N GLU A 455 -27.19 4.69 -2.70
CA GLU A 455 -28.52 4.24 -3.15
C GLU A 455 -29.29 5.31 -3.91
N GLU A 456 -29.15 6.59 -3.52
CA GLU A 456 -29.77 7.71 -4.24
C GLU A 456 -29.16 7.87 -5.64
N PHE A 457 -27.83 7.84 -5.73
CA PHE A 457 -27.10 7.92 -7.00
C PHE A 457 -27.48 6.77 -7.94
N LEU A 458 -27.47 5.52 -7.44
CA LEU A 458 -27.89 4.36 -8.22
C LEU A 458 -29.35 4.48 -8.64
N ALA A 459 -30.26 4.92 -7.76
CA ALA A 459 -31.67 5.08 -8.11
C ALA A 459 -31.90 6.16 -9.17
N ALA A 460 -31.09 7.23 -9.18
CA ALA A 460 -31.16 8.28 -10.19
C ALA A 460 -30.76 7.78 -11.59
N HIS A 461 -29.79 6.86 -11.68
CA HIS A 461 -29.22 6.40 -12.95
C HIS A 461 -29.76 5.05 -13.43
N LEU A 462 -30.09 4.15 -12.51
CA LEU A 462 -30.64 2.84 -12.80
C LEU A 462 -32.14 2.75 -12.53
N GLY A 463 -32.77 3.72 -11.87
CA GLY A 463 -34.08 3.51 -11.25
C GLY A 463 -33.99 2.57 -10.04
N GLY A 464 -35.12 2.08 -9.53
CA GLY A 464 -35.14 1.18 -8.37
C GLY A 464 -35.61 1.88 -7.09
N ARG A 465 -35.45 1.20 -5.96
CA ARG A 465 -35.85 1.73 -4.64
C ARG A 465 -34.66 2.41 -3.99
N TYR A 466 -34.92 3.46 -3.23
CA TYR A 466 -33.98 4.01 -2.26
C TYR A 466 -34.74 4.56 -1.06
N GLN A 467 -34.04 4.77 0.05
CA GLN A 467 -34.63 5.35 1.24
C GLN A 467 -34.62 6.89 1.17
N GLU A 468 -35.79 7.53 1.02
CA GLU A 468 -35.90 8.99 0.86
C GLU A 468 -35.50 9.80 2.11
N GLY A 469 -35.62 9.21 3.30
CA GLY A 469 -35.31 9.87 4.57
C GLY A 469 -34.25 9.12 5.36
N MET A 470 -33.50 9.83 6.20
CA MET A 470 -32.48 9.25 7.08
C MET A 470 -32.50 9.92 8.45
N GLU A 471 -31.81 9.35 9.44
CA GLU A 471 -31.66 9.98 10.76
C GLU A 471 -30.96 11.34 10.61
N ASP A 472 -31.35 12.34 11.40
CA ASP A 472 -30.78 13.71 11.32
C ASP A 472 -29.25 13.71 11.42
N ALA A 473 -28.68 12.83 12.24
CA ALA A 473 -27.22 12.70 12.38
C ALA A 473 -26.55 12.16 11.11
N VAL A 474 -27.22 11.27 10.36
CA VAL A 474 -26.72 10.74 9.08
C VAL A 474 -26.85 11.80 7.99
N ALA A 475 -27.97 12.53 7.94
CA ALA A 475 -28.17 13.64 7.00
C ALA A 475 -27.12 14.74 7.20
N GLN A 476 -26.95 15.19 8.45
CA GLN A 476 -25.91 16.15 8.80
C GLN A 476 -24.53 15.62 8.40
N ARG A 477 -24.25 14.34 8.67
CA ARG A 477 -22.95 13.77 8.32
C ARG A 477 -22.73 13.72 6.81
N LEU A 478 -23.74 13.34 6.04
CA LEU A 478 -23.69 13.34 4.58
C LEU A 478 -23.41 14.75 4.04
N ASP A 479 -24.10 15.77 4.56
CA ASP A 479 -23.85 17.17 4.19
C ASP A 479 -22.40 17.60 4.52
N GLU A 480 -21.87 17.18 5.68
CA GLU A 480 -20.50 17.52 6.11
C GLU A 480 -19.40 16.87 5.24
N ILE A 481 -19.63 15.66 4.74
CA ILE A 481 -18.64 14.91 3.95
C ILE A 481 -18.85 15.06 2.44
N THR A 482 -19.94 15.68 2.00
CA THR A 482 -20.16 15.98 0.58
C THR A 482 -19.29 17.15 0.17
N VAL A 483 -18.47 16.94 -0.86
CA VAL A 483 -17.49 17.91 -1.33
C VAL A 483 -18.03 18.66 -2.54
N ASP A 484 -17.93 19.99 -2.50
CA ASP A 484 -18.11 20.80 -3.71
C ASP A 484 -16.92 20.58 -4.64
N ILE A 485 -17.16 19.94 -5.79
CA ILE A 485 -16.11 19.57 -6.75
C ILE A 485 -15.36 20.79 -7.29
N ASP A 486 -15.98 21.98 -7.30
CA ASP A 486 -15.34 23.23 -7.71
C ASP A 486 -14.30 23.71 -6.69
N SER A 487 -14.34 23.20 -5.46
CA SER A 487 -13.36 23.50 -4.39
C SER A 487 -12.18 22.54 -4.35
N VAL A 488 -12.20 21.45 -5.12
CA VAL A 488 -11.13 20.45 -5.12
C VAL A 488 -9.95 20.97 -5.94
N GLU A 489 -8.78 21.02 -5.30
CA GLU A 489 -7.50 21.34 -5.91
C GLU A 489 -6.58 20.13 -5.81
N VAL A 490 -5.88 19.80 -6.89
CA VAL A 490 -4.85 18.76 -6.89
C VAL A 490 -3.53 19.42 -6.53
N GLU A 491 -2.97 19.11 -5.36
CA GLU A 491 -1.57 19.41 -5.10
C GLU A 491 -0.73 18.61 -6.11
N ASN A 492 0.10 19.32 -6.90
CA ASN A 492 0.77 18.77 -8.08
C ASN A 492 2.01 17.91 -7.71
N VAL A 493 1.85 16.96 -6.79
CA VAL A 493 2.94 16.20 -6.18
C VAL A 493 3.50 15.13 -7.13
N ALA A 494 2.68 14.59 -8.03
CA ALA A 494 3.06 13.49 -8.93
C ALA A 494 4.09 13.92 -9.98
N ASP A 495 3.81 15.01 -10.70
CA ASP A 495 4.70 15.51 -11.76
C ASP A 495 6.03 16.04 -11.19
N GLU A 496 5.99 16.71 -10.04
CA GLU A 496 7.18 17.31 -9.43
C GLU A 496 8.11 16.25 -8.82
N LEU A 497 7.57 15.22 -8.17
CA LEU A 497 8.38 14.13 -7.61
C LEU A 497 8.99 13.25 -8.71
N ASP A 498 8.24 12.91 -9.77
CA ASP A 498 8.77 12.15 -10.90
C ASP A 498 9.81 12.96 -11.70
N ALA A 499 9.58 14.27 -11.87
CA ALA A 499 10.59 15.17 -12.41
C ALA A 499 11.84 15.23 -11.52
N ALA A 500 11.70 15.32 -10.20
CA ALA A 500 12.83 15.35 -9.27
C ALA A 500 13.67 14.05 -9.27
N ARG A 501 13.03 12.91 -9.52
CA ARG A 501 13.69 11.60 -9.66
C ARG A 501 14.56 11.53 -10.92
N THR A 502 14.08 12.05 -12.04
CA THR A 502 14.64 11.76 -13.37
C THR A 502 15.42 12.92 -14.00
N LEU A 503 15.14 14.17 -13.65
CA LEU A 503 15.80 15.33 -14.26
C LEU A 503 17.31 15.38 -13.94
N PRO A 504 18.15 15.88 -14.86
CA PRO A 504 19.54 16.19 -14.54
C PRO A 504 19.63 17.14 -13.33
N LEU A 505 20.62 16.93 -12.46
CA LEU A 505 20.89 17.91 -11.40
C LEU A 505 21.14 19.30 -12.01
N PRO A 506 20.67 20.39 -11.39
CA PRO A 506 20.91 21.73 -11.88
C PRO A 506 22.41 22.01 -12.01
N ASN A 507 22.81 22.84 -12.97
CA ASN A 507 24.21 23.24 -13.06
C ASN A 507 24.53 24.25 -11.96
N THR A 508 25.68 24.06 -11.31
CA THR A 508 26.21 24.97 -10.29
C THR A 508 27.45 25.68 -10.80
N ASP A 509 27.70 26.89 -10.32
CA ASP A 509 28.92 27.65 -10.51
C ASP A 509 29.67 27.78 -9.17
N PRO A 510 30.74 26.99 -8.93
CA PRO A 510 31.57 27.05 -7.73
C PRO A 510 32.16 28.42 -7.44
N THR A 511 32.33 29.29 -8.44
CA THR A 511 32.87 30.65 -8.24
C THR A 511 31.90 31.57 -7.51
N GLN A 512 30.63 31.19 -7.43
CA GLN A 512 29.61 31.88 -6.66
C GLN A 512 29.67 31.53 -5.17
N VAL A 513 30.47 30.54 -4.74
CA VAL A 513 30.56 30.11 -3.34
C VAL A 513 31.71 30.82 -2.64
N ALA A 514 31.44 31.52 -1.53
CA ALA A 514 32.49 32.17 -0.76
C ALA A 514 33.38 31.15 -0.05
N THR A 515 34.69 31.23 -0.32
CA THR A 515 35.72 30.45 0.38
C THR A 515 36.26 31.24 1.58
N GLY A 516 36.62 30.54 2.66
CA GLY A 516 37.15 31.15 3.88
C GLY A 516 36.64 30.46 5.15
N SER A 517 36.84 31.11 6.29
CA SER A 517 36.34 30.66 7.60
C SER A 517 35.07 31.43 7.98
N PHE A 518 34.02 30.70 8.33
CA PHE A 518 32.71 31.23 8.68
C PHE A 518 32.26 30.65 10.02
N ALA A 519 31.82 31.50 10.93
CA ALA A 519 31.27 31.11 12.23
C ALA A 519 29.75 31.13 12.18
N TYR A 520 29.12 30.09 12.73
CA TYR A 520 27.68 29.94 12.82
C TYR A 520 27.25 29.57 14.24
N THR A 521 26.07 30.04 14.63
CA THR A 521 25.38 29.56 15.83
C THR A 521 24.08 28.91 15.41
N THR A 522 23.88 27.65 15.80
CA THR A 522 22.63 26.92 15.61
C THR A 522 21.90 26.81 16.93
N THR A 523 20.68 27.32 16.98
CA THR A 523 19.75 27.21 18.11
C THR A 523 18.71 26.16 17.79
N LEU A 524 18.58 25.15 18.66
CA LEU A 524 17.54 24.12 18.60
C LEU A 524 16.49 24.41 19.68
N ASN A 525 15.21 24.37 19.33
CA ASN A 525 14.09 24.49 20.27
C ASN A 525 13.31 23.18 20.33
N LEU A 526 13.61 22.36 21.35
CA LEU A 526 12.97 21.07 21.57
C LEU A 526 12.00 21.18 22.75
N GLN A 527 10.70 21.19 22.46
CA GLN A 527 9.64 21.19 23.48
C GLN A 527 9.80 22.27 24.56
N GLY A 528 10.28 23.47 24.16
CA GLY A 528 10.50 24.61 25.06
C GLY A 528 11.87 24.68 25.72
N ASN A 529 12.78 23.73 25.44
CA ASN A 529 14.18 23.81 25.84
C ASN A 529 15.05 24.29 24.67
N GLU A 530 15.75 25.40 24.88
CA GLU A 530 16.65 25.98 23.89
C GLU A 530 18.09 25.49 24.09
N MET A 531 18.71 25.01 23.02
CA MET A 531 20.11 24.57 23.01
C MET A 531 20.87 25.26 21.88
N ALA A 532 21.97 25.94 22.21
CA ALA A 532 22.83 26.59 21.23
C ALA A 532 24.11 25.76 20.96
N MET A 533 24.49 25.67 19.70
CA MET A 533 25.71 25.04 19.23
C MET A 533 26.50 26.03 18.39
N GLN A 534 27.83 26.03 18.54
CA GLN A 534 28.70 26.88 17.73
C GLN A 534 29.44 26.02 16.72
N ALA A 535 29.45 26.46 15.46
CA ALA A 535 30.14 25.78 14.37
C ALA A 535 31.15 26.72 13.69
N GLN A 536 32.33 26.21 13.41
CA GLN A 536 33.37 26.85 12.60
C GLN A 536 33.47 26.10 11.29
N ARG A 537 33.08 26.75 10.18
CA ARG A 537 33.12 26.17 8.84
C ARG A 537 34.24 26.77 8.03
N ARG A 538 35.15 25.94 7.52
CA ARG A 538 36.15 26.31 6.52
C ARG A 538 35.75 25.75 5.17
N ILE A 539 35.74 26.62 4.16
CA ILE A 539 35.51 26.27 2.75
C ILE A 539 36.77 26.65 1.97
N ALA A 540 37.41 25.68 1.32
CA ALA A 540 38.61 25.89 0.53
C ALA A 540 38.55 25.15 -0.82
N MET A 541 39.14 25.75 -1.84
CA MET A 541 39.41 25.07 -3.11
C MET A 541 40.79 24.42 -3.03
N GLU A 542 40.87 23.13 -3.33
CA GLU A 542 42.10 22.34 -3.29
C GLU A 542 42.30 21.58 -4.61
N GLU A 543 43.54 21.30 -4.98
CA GLU A 543 43.85 20.44 -6.13
C GLU A 543 43.80 18.97 -5.68
N GLY A 544 42.77 18.25 -6.10
CA GLY A 544 42.60 16.82 -5.82
C GLY A 544 43.28 15.93 -6.88
N GLU A 545 43.19 14.61 -6.69
CA GLU A 545 43.80 13.64 -7.62
C GLU A 545 43.18 13.66 -9.03
N ASP A 546 41.87 13.92 -9.12
CA ASP A 546 41.10 13.92 -10.37
C ASP A 546 40.72 15.32 -10.87
N GLY A 547 41.23 16.39 -10.25
CA GLY A 547 40.95 17.78 -10.60
C GLY A 547 40.70 18.69 -9.39
N PRO A 548 40.27 19.95 -9.61
CA PRO A 548 39.96 20.86 -8.51
C PRO A 548 38.80 20.32 -7.69
N THR A 549 38.88 20.46 -6.37
CA THR A 549 37.86 20.04 -5.40
C THR A 549 37.54 21.18 -4.44
N MET A 550 36.32 21.19 -3.90
CA MET A 550 35.94 22.07 -2.80
C MET A 550 35.84 21.26 -1.52
N VAL A 551 36.68 21.57 -0.55
CA VAL A 551 36.71 20.91 0.76
C VAL A 551 36.01 21.82 1.78
N ILE A 552 34.99 21.27 2.43
CA ILE A 552 34.24 21.95 3.48
C ILE A 552 34.42 21.18 4.78
N THR A 553 35.05 21.83 5.77
CA THR A 553 35.23 21.28 7.12
C THR A 553 34.41 22.09 8.11
N THR A 554 33.50 21.45 8.84
CA THR A 554 32.68 22.06 9.89
C THR A 554 33.01 21.46 11.25
N ASP A 555 33.66 22.24 12.11
CA ASP A 555 33.96 21.88 13.50
C ASP A 555 32.87 22.45 14.42
N THR A 556 32.13 21.58 15.10
CA THR A 556 31.00 21.95 15.97
C THR A 556 31.32 21.70 17.43
N SER A 557 31.01 22.68 18.28
CA SER A 557 31.09 22.60 19.74
C SER A 557 29.69 22.67 20.34
N SER A 558 29.32 21.65 21.12
CA SER A 558 28.01 21.54 21.76
C SER A 558 28.11 20.91 23.16
N ALA A 559 27.02 20.96 23.92
CA ALA A 559 26.91 20.25 25.20
C ALA A 559 27.03 18.72 25.06
N MET A 560 26.83 18.18 23.86
CA MET A 560 26.95 16.75 23.53
C MET A 560 28.37 16.34 23.11
N GLY A 561 29.33 17.28 23.13
CA GLY A 561 30.72 17.06 22.73
C GLY A 561 31.07 17.77 21.42
N ALA A 562 32.36 17.70 21.07
CA ALA A 562 32.89 18.24 19.82
C ALA A 562 32.69 17.25 18.66
N ALA A 563 32.34 17.78 17.50
CA ALA A 563 32.20 17.04 16.25
C ALA A 563 32.98 17.74 15.13
N SER A 564 33.50 16.98 14.17
CA SER A 564 34.16 17.49 12.98
C SER A 564 33.60 16.77 11.75
N ASP A 565 33.07 17.53 10.80
CA ASP A 565 32.49 17.03 9.55
C ASP A 565 33.26 17.58 8.36
N GLN A 566 33.85 16.71 7.55
CA GLN A 566 34.55 17.09 6.34
C GLN A 566 33.84 16.50 5.12
N ILE A 567 33.46 17.33 4.17
CA ILE A 567 32.88 16.91 2.89
C ILE A 567 33.73 17.45 1.74
N VAL A 568 33.97 16.58 0.76
CA VAL A 568 34.74 16.88 -0.45
C VAL A 568 33.78 16.89 -1.63
N LEU A 569 33.76 17.99 -2.37
CA LEU A 569 32.93 18.17 -3.56
C LEU A 569 33.82 18.33 -4.80
N ASP A 570 33.31 17.92 -5.96
CA ASP A 570 33.91 18.24 -7.26
C ASP A 570 33.93 19.76 -7.47
N GLY A 571 35.09 20.31 -7.82
CA GLY A 571 35.33 21.75 -7.89
C GLY A 571 34.76 22.43 -9.13
N GLY A 572 34.08 21.70 -10.02
CA GLY A 572 33.33 22.22 -11.16
C GLY A 572 31.80 22.11 -10.99
N SER A 573 31.33 20.98 -10.50
CA SER A 573 29.90 20.61 -10.42
C SER A 573 29.32 20.61 -9.00
N LEU A 574 30.15 20.81 -7.97
CA LEU A 574 29.79 20.71 -6.56
C LEU A 574 29.14 19.38 -6.15
N ARG A 575 29.30 18.34 -6.96
CA ARG A 575 28.81 16.99 -6.63
C ARG A 575 29.66 16.40 -5.51
N PRO A 576 29.05 15.72 -4.53
CA PRO A 576 29.80 15.11 -3.44
C PRO A 576 30.68 13.98 -3.98
N ILE A 577 31.89 13.90 -3.43
CA ILE A 577 32.88 12.84 -3.70
C ILE A 577 32.98 11.96 -2.46
N SER A 578 33.19 12.57 -1.29
CA SER A 578 33.29 11.85 -0.02
C SER A 578 32.87 12.71 1.16
N ARG A 579 32.49 12.06 2.27
CA ARG A 579 32.22 12.70 3.55
C ARG A 579 32.85 11.91 4.69
N LYS A 580 33.42 12.62 5.65
CA LYS A 580 33.96 12.07 6.90
C LYS A 580 33.47 12.88 8.09
N LEU A 581 32.64 12.27 8.92
CA LEU A 581 32.15 12.84 10.18
C LEU A 581 32.80 12.10 11.35
N ALA A 582 33.25 12.83 12.37
CA ALA A 582 33.74 12.28 13.62
C ALA A 582 33.11 13.02 14.82
N GLN A 583 32.48 12.28 15.73
CA GLN A 583 31.94 12.81 16.98
C GLN A 583 32.14 11.80 18.11
N GLY A 584 33.07 12.09 19.02
CA GLY A 584 33.45 11.16 20.09
C GLY A 584 33.95 9.81 19.50
N PRO A 585 33.42 8.65 19.93
CA PRO A 585 33.81 7.34 19.38
C PRO A 585 33.14 7.01 18.04
N ALA A 586 32.19 7.83 17.57
CA ALA A 586 31.47 7.57 16.33
C ALA A 586 32.16 8.24 15.13
N THR A 587 32.36 7.49 14.05
CA THR A 587 32.83 8.02 12.76
C THR A 587 31.95 7.55 11.61
N ILE A 588 31.64 8.44 10.67
CA ILE A 588 30.96 8.12 9.42
C ILE A 588 31.94 8.39 8.28
N GLU A 589 32.13 7.42 7.39
CA GLU A 589 32.93 7.55 6.18
C GLU A 589 32.06 7.17 4.99
N VAL A 590 31.96 8.05 4.00
CA VAL A 590 31.04 7.93 2.86
C VAL A 590 31.77 8.26 1.57
N GLU A 591 31.51 7.48 0.53
CA GLU A 591 31.90 7.72 -0.85
C GLU A 591 30.64 7.83 -1.72
N TYR A 592 30.61 8.83 -2.60
CA TYR A 592 29.48 9.11 -3.48
C TYR A 592 29.84 8.67 -4.90
N GLY A 593 29.19 7.61 -5.37
CA GLY A 593 29.30 7.12 -6.74
C GLY A 593 28.16 7.61 -7.63
N SER A 594 28.22 7.24 -8.92
CA SER A 594 27.17 7.58 -9.89
C SER A 594 25.92 6.70 -9.79
N ARG A 595 26.03 5.54 -9.14
CA ARG A 595 24.96 4.53 -9.01
C ARG A 595 24.67 4.12 -7.56
N ALA A 596 25.51 4.53 -6.63
CA ALA A 596 25.34 4.23 -5.22
C ALA A 596 26.11 5.23 -4.35
N VAL A 597 25.64 5.45 -3.12
CA VAL A 597 26.42 6.05 -2.04
C VAL A 597 26.78 4.94 -1.07
N THR A 598 28.08 4.73 -0.86
CA THR A 598 28.60 3.62 -0.07
C THR A 598 29.45 4.10 1.08
N GLY A 599 29.58 3.33 2.14
CA GLY A 599 30.40 3.73 3.26
C GLY A 599 30.15 2.94 4.53
N THR A 600 30.52 3.52 5.66
CA THR A 600 30.40 2.89 6.96
C THR A 600 30.15 3.91 8.07
N ILE A 601 29.24 3.57 8.98
CA ILE A 601 29.07 4.21 10.28
C ILE A 601 29.73 3.31 11.34
N LYS A 602 30.78 3.78 11.98
CA LYS A 602 31.46 3.09 13.08
C LYS A 602 31.07 3.78 14.39
N ALA A 603 30.32 3.09 15.23
CA ALA A 603 30.01 3.54 16.59
C ALA A 603 30.29 2.40 17.58
N GLN A 604 29.30 1.96 18.38
CA GLN A 604 29.43 0.73 19.15
C GLN A 604 29.44 -0.52 18.26
N GLN A 605 28.83 -0.42 17.08
CA GLN A 605 28.83 -1.42 16.02
C GLN A 605 29.17 -0.75 14.69
N GLU A 606 29.58 -1.56 13.72
CA GLU A 606 29.87 -1.12 12.35
C GLU A 606 28.63 -1.36 11.47
N ILE A 607 28.07 -0.29 10.92
CA ILE A 607 26.88 -0.31 10.07
C ILE A 607 27.31 0.09 8.65
N PRO A 608 27.12 -0.78 7.64
CA PRO A 608 27.40 -0.41 6.25
C PRO A 608 26.40 0.64 5.76
N ILE A 609 26.87 1.52 4.88
CA ILE A 609 26.04 2.45 4.11
C ILE A 609 25.97 1.91 2.68
N ASN A 610 24.76 1.72 2.17
CA ASN A 610 24.53 1.40 0.77
C ASN A 610 23.20 2.00 0.30
N ILE A 611 23.27 3.16 -0.35
CA ILE A 611 22.11 3.82 -0.95
C ILE A 611 22.22 3.65 -2.46
N GLU A 612 21.33 2.88 -3.06
CA GLU A 612 21.26 2.78 -4.52
C GLU A 612 20.72 4.08 -5.12
N LEU A 613 21.30 4.52 -6.23
CA LEU A 613 20.94 5.76 -6.89
C LEU A 613 20.36 5.47 -8.27
N ASP A 614 19.12 5.90 -8.48
CA ASP A 614 18.49 5.95 -9.81
C ASP A 614 19.13 7.04 -10.69
N ALA A 615 19.62 8.11 -10.06
CA ALA A 615 20.32 9.22 -10.71
C ALA A 615 21.30 9.95 -9.75
N PRO A 616 22.29 10.71 -10.26
CA PRO A 616 23.31 11.37 -9.42
C PRO A 616 22.71 12.36 -8.42
N VAL A 617 23.17 12.38 -7.17
CA VAL A 617 22.63 13.21 -6.07
C VAL A 617 23.61 14.29 -5.59
N TYR A 618 23.11 15.28 -4.85
CA TYR A 618 23.95 16.14 -4.01
C TYR A 618 24.11 15.59 -2.60
N GLY A 619 25.07 16.13 -1.84
CA GLY A 619 25.22 15.83 -0.41
C GLY A 619 24.32 16.71 0.45
N GLY A 620 23.90 16.21 1.61
CA GLY A 620 23.19 17.00 2.62
C GLY A 620 24.09 18.02 3.36
N ASP A 621 23.51 18.71 4.34
CA ASP A 621 24.20 19.63 5.25
C ASP A 621 25.05 20.71 4.53
N ALA A 622 26.32 20.86 4.90
CA ALA A 622 27.20 21.89 4.34
C ALA A 622 27.43 21.76 2.83
N ALA A 623 27.25 20.57 2.25
CA ALA A 623 27.30 20.38 0.80
C ALA A 623 26.07 20.96 0.11
N LEU A 624 24.87 20.74 0.67
CA LEU A 624 23.64 21.34 0.16
C LEU A 624 23.73 22.86 0.18
N GLU A 625 24.26 23.43 1.26
CA GLU A 625 24.51 24.87 1.36
C GLU A 625 25.43 25.38 0.24
N ALA A 626 26.56 24.72 -0.01
CA ALA A 626 27.48 25.10 -1.08
C ALA A 626 26.85 24.99 -2.48
N VAL A 627 26.09 23.92 -2.72
CA VAL A 627 25.34 23.72 -3.97
C VAL A 627 24.37 24.88 -4.19
N ILE A 628 23.57 25.25 -3.19
CA ILE A 628 22.60 26.35 -3.28
C ILE A 628 23.30 27.68 -3.58
N LEU A 629 24.42 27.96 -2.93
CA LEU A 629 25.21 29.17 -3.20
C LEU A 629 25.69 29.22 -4.66
N GLY A 630 26.00 28.07 -5.25
CA GLY A 630 26.41 27.87 -6.64
C GLY A 630 25.28 27.95 -7.68
N LEU A 631 24.01 27.93 -7.28
CA LEU A 631 22.88 27.99 -8.22
C LEU A 631 22.71 29.40 -8.82
N PRO A 632 22.07 29.54 -10.00
CA PRO A 632 21.79 30.84 -10.62
C PRO A 632 20.60 31.55 -9.93
N LEU A 633 20.79 31.92 -8.65
CA LEU A 633 19.74 32.51 -7.83
C LEU A 633 19.25 33.86 -8.36
N GLU A 634 17.98 33.91 -8.73
CA GLU A 634 17.20 35.10 -9.09
C GLU A 634 15.74 34.92 -8.65
N LEU A 635 14.98 36.01 -8.51
CA LEU A 635 13.59 35.93 -8.06
C LEU A 635 12.75 35.07 -9.02
N GLY A 636 12.06 34.06 -8.48
CA GLY A 636 11.28 33.10 -9.27
C GLY A 636 12.09 31.96 -9.86
N TYR A 637 13.40 31.86 -9.60
CA TYR A 637 14.17 30.66 -9.91
C TYR A 637 13.72 29.52 -9.01
N GLY A 638 13.35 28.38 -9.63
CA GLY A 638 13.03 27.15 -8.91
C GLY A 638 13.55 25.92 -9.64
N THR A 639 13.93 24.91 -8.87
CA THR A 639 14.41 23.62 -9.41
C THR A 639 14.20 22.52 -8.40
N PRO A 640 13.87 21.29 -8.84
CA PRO A 640 13.96 20.14 -7.97
C PRO A 640 15.44 19.87 -7.65
N ILE A 641 15.67 19.39 -6.43
CA ILE A 641 16.98 19.00 -5.90
C ILE A 641 16.80 17.65 -5.22
N ARG A 642 17.72 16.73 -5.51
CA ARG A 642 17.80 15.44 -4.82
C ARG A 642 19.10 15.34 -4.03
N ILE A 643 18.97 14.92 -2.77
CA ILE A 643 20.10 14.80 -1.84
C ILE A 643 20.16 13.39 -1.28
N ALA A 644 21.37 12.88 -1.08
CA ALA A 644 21.57 11.68 -0.26
C ALA A 644 21.66 12.09 1.22
N GLU A 645 20.73 11.57 2.01
CA GLU A 645 20.73 11.67 3.46
C GLU A 645 21.49 10.46 4.02
N VAL A 646 22.59 10.75 4.72
CA VAL A 646 23.51 9.73 5.23
C VAL A 646 23.67 9.91 6.74
N GLY A 647 23.14 8.96 7.50
CA GLY A 647 23.14 8.95 8.96
C GLY A 647 22.37 7.74 9.49
N MET A 648 21.51 7.94 10.51
CA MET A 648 20.61 6.87 10.97
C MET A 648 19.58 6.48 9.91
N GLN A 649 19.26 7.39 9.00
CA GLN A 649 18.49 7.12 7.79
C GLN A 649 19.46 7.14 6.61
N GLN A 650 19.30 6.17 5.71
CA GLN A 650 20.11 6.00 4.51
C GLN A 650 19.18 5.99 3.30
N ARG A 651 19.00 7.15 2.65
CA ARG A 651 18.00 7.31 1.58
C ARG A 651 18.30 8.54 0.71
N VAL A 652 17.60 8.62 -0.42
CA VAL A 652 17.54 9.84 -1.25
C VAL A 652 16.29 10.62 -0.88
N ARG A 653 16.45 11.94 -0.67
CA ARG A 653 15.37 12.90 -0.38
C ARG A 653 15.17 13.82 -1.57
N TYR A 654 13.94 14.26 -1.80
CA TYR A 654 13.56 15.12 -2.93
C TYR A 654 12.96 16.42 -2.43
N PHE A 655 13.49 17.55 -2.91
CA PHE A 655 13.04 18.88 -2.54
C PHE A 655 12.76 19.73 -3.77
N GLN A 656 11.74 20.57 -3.69
CA GLN A 656 11.57 21.70 -4.59
C GLN A 656 12.23 22.92 -3.95
N LEU A 657 13.24 23.47 -4.62
CA LEU A 657 13.86 24.74 -4.23
C LEU A 657 13.18 25.88 -4.99
N GLU A 658 12.86 26.97 -4.30
CA GLU A 658 12.35 28.20 -4.91
C GLU A 658 12.97 29.46 -4.27
N VAL A 659 13.37 30.44 -5.10
CA VAL A 659 13.77 31.77 -4.65
C VAL A 659 12.53 32.66 -4.53
N THR A 660 12.01 32.74 -3.31
CA THR A 660 10.72 33.38 -2.99
C THR A 660 10.82 34.89 -2.79
N GLY A 661 12.01 35.43 -2.58
CA GLY A 661 12.15 36.86 -2.31
C GLY A 661 13.57 37.37 -2.18
N ARG A 662 13.66 38.68 -1.99
CA ARG A 662 14.87 39.39 -1.62
C ARG A 662 14.55 40.33 -0.46
N GLU A 663 15.28 40.23 0.63
CA GLU A 663 15.07 41.04 1.82
C GLU A 663 16.38 41.33 2.57
N SER A 664 16.35 42.38 3.40
CA SER A 664 17.43 42.65 4.34
C SER A 664 17.27 41.75 5.56
N VAL A 665 18.34 41.06 5.94
CA VAL A 665 18.37 40.14 7.09
C VAL A 665 19.42 40.61 8.08
N GLU A 666 18.99 40.82 9.32
CA GLU A 666 19.87 41.11 10.44
C GLU A 666 20.37 39.80 11.07
N VAL A 667 21.69 39.61 11.08
CA VAL A 667 22.36 38.50 11.78
C VAL A 667 23.42 39.09 12.71
N PRO A 668 24.00 38.33 13.66
CA PRO A 668 25.00 38.87 14.58
C PRO A 668 26.24 39.50 13.90
N ALA A 669 26.55 39.09 12.67
CA ALA A 669 27.63 39.67 11.85
C ALA A 669 27.28 41.02 11.17
N GLY A 670 26.04 41.49 11.29
CA GLY A 670 25.55 42.72 10.68
C GLY A 670 24.29 42.52 9.83
N GLU A 671 23.83 43.61 9.22
CA GLU A 671 22.72 43.61 8.28
C GLU A 671 23.22 43.28 6.87
N HIS A 672 22.51 42.38 6.16
CA HIS A 672 22.89 41.92 4.83
C HIS A 672 21.68 41.81 3.89
N GLU A 673 21.88 42.21 2.64
CA GLU A 673 20.93 41.93 1.55
C GLU A 673 20.98 40.45 1.15
N ALA A 674 19.86 39.75 1.30
CA ALA A 674 19.78 38.31 1.09
C ALA A 674 18.72 37.89 0.07
N TRP A 675 19.01 36.84 -0.70
CA TRP A 675 17.98 36.03 -1.33
C TRP A 675 17.32 35.16 -0.27
N LYS A 676 16.00 35.12 -0.27
CA LYS A 676 15.19 34.21 0.52
C LYS A 676 14.79 33.02 -0.35
N LEU A 677 15.07 31.82 0.13
CA LEU A 677 14.79 30.58 -0.56
C LEU A 677 13.98 29.64 0.34
N THR A 678 13.06 28.89 -0.25
CA THR A 678 12.37 27.77 0.39
C THR A 678 12.84 26.47 -0.22
N LEU A 679 12.98 25.45 0.61
CA LEU A 679 13.13 24.06 0.18
C LEU A 679 11.96 23.29 0.77
N GLU A 680 11.11 22.75 -0.09
CA GLU A 680 9.90 22.01 0.28
C GLU A 680 10.07 20.54 -0.10
N ALA A 681 9.79 19.63 0.83
CA ALA A 681 9.95 18.20 0.61
C ALA A 681 8.85 17.65 -0.32
N LEU A 682 9.24 17.09 -1.47
CA LEU A 682 8.35 16.50 -2.46
C LEU A 682 7.92 15.06 -2.11
N ASP A 683 8.65 14.42 -1.20
CA ASP A 683 8.39 13.05 -0.74
C ASP A 683 7.38 12.96 0.41
N GLY A 684 6.85 14.09 0.89
CA GLY A 684 5.88 14.14 1.98
C GLY A 684 6.47 13.79 3.36
N GLU A 685 7.79 13.68 3.48
CA GLU A 685 8.45 13.24 4.72
C GLU A 685 8.94 14.41 5.61
N GLY A 686 8.51 15.64 5.30
CA GLY A 686 8.88 16.86 6.05
C GLY A 686 10.33 17.28 5.84
N GLY A 687 10.85 18.17 6.70
CA GLY A 687 12.21 18.73 6.54
C GLY A 687 12.27 20.02 5.71
N ASN A 688 11.13 20.69 5.56
CA ASN A 688 11.07 21.99 4.90
C ASN A 688 11.97 23.00 5.63
N MET A 689 12.69 23.80 4.85
CA MET A 689 13.57 24.83 5.39
C MET A 689 13.48 26.12 4.58
N THR A 690 13.73 27.23 5.24
CA THR A 690 13.93 28.54 4.63
C THR A 690 15.38 28.95 4.80
N MET A 691 16.00 29.41 3.73
CA MET A 691 17.40 29.83 3.72
C MET A 691 17.52 31.28 3.26
N TRP A 692 18.46 31.99 3.87
CA TRP A 692 18.87 33.32 3.45
C TRP A 692 20.36 33.30 3.10
N VAL A 693 20.66 33.66 1.87
CA VAL A 693 22.04 33.71 1.35
C VAL A 693 22.34 35.09 0.81
N SER A 694 23.58 35.56 0.95
CA SER A 694 23.95 36.90 0.51
C SER A 694 23.73 37.06 -1.00
N THR A 695 23.21 38.22 -1.40
CA THR A 695 23.03 38.56 -2.82
C THR A 695 24.36 38.85 -3.52
N GLU A 696 25.36 39.33 -2.79
CA GLU A 696 26.72 39.58 -3.28
C GLU A 696 27.49 38.27 -3.49
N THR A 697 28.18 38.19 -4.63
CA THR A 697 28.97 37.04 -5.06
C THR A 697 30.47 37.32 -4.83
N PRO A 698 31.28 36.39 -4.30
CA PRO A 698 30.90 35.05 -3.85
C PRO A 698 29.97 35.08 -2.62
N ARG A 699 28.94 34.24 -2.65
CA ARG A 699 27.82 34.21 -1.71
C ARG A 699 28.15 33.38 -0.49
N LYS A 700 27.50 33.69 0.62
CA LYS A 700 27.55 32.93 1.88
C LYS A 700 26.16 32.73 2.45
N VAL A 701 25.99 31.66 3.23
CA VAL A 701 24.77 31.45 4.02
C VAL A 701 24.77 32.42 5.20
N LEU A 702 23.66 33.13 5.37
CA LEU A 702 23.45 34.11 6.43
C LEU A 702 22.56 33.54 7.53
N LYS A 703 21.46 32.88 7.14
CA LYS A 703 20.49 32.32 8.06
C LYS A 703 19.82 31.08 7.46
N VAL A 704 19.50 30.10 8.28
CA VAL A 704 18.67 28.94 7.93
C VAL A 704 17.66 28.71 9.04
N GLU A 705 16.40 28.49 8.69
CA GLU A 705 15.34 28.06 9.59
C GLU A 705 14.73 26.77 9.07
N GLY A 706 14.44 25.82 9.94
CA GLY A 706 13.82 24.56 9.54
C GLY A 706 13.22 23.80 10.70
N LYS A 707 12.55 22.71 10.37
CA LYS A 707 12.00 21.77 11.35
C LYS A 707 12.81 20.50 11.40
N LEU A 708 13.13 20.07 12.62
CA LEU A 708 13.71 18.75 12.83
C LEU A 708 12.67 17.67 12.50
N PRO A 709 13.10 16.52 11.96
CA PRO A 709 12.23 15.38 11.76
C PRO A 709 11.54 14.96 13.08
N PRO A 710 10.32 14.39 13.02
CA PRO A 710 9.61 13.91 14.22
C PRO A 710 10.44 12.95 15.07
N GLN A 711 11.31 12.14 14.45
CA GLN A 711 12.19 11.19 15.14
C GLN A 711 13.30 11.88 15.95
N MET A 712 13.62 13.14 15.65
CA MET A 712 14.56 13.98 16.42
C MET A 712 13.83 14.93 17.39
N GLY A 713 12.56 14.66 17.70
CA GLY A 713 11.76 15.41 18.65
C GLY A 713 10.92 16.55 18.04
N GLY A 714 10.96 16.75 16.72
CA GLY A 714 10.06 17.64 15.98
C GLY A 714 10.19 19.14 16.29
N GLY A 715 11.32 19.57 16.84
CA GLY A 715 11.56 20.97 17.21
C GLY A 715 12.04 21.84 16.05
N ASP A 716 11.92 23.17 16.21
CA ASP A 716 12.43 24.13 15.25
C ASP A 716 13.95 24.35 15.47
N TYR A 717 14.68 24.64 14.38
CA TYR A 717 16.06 25.09 14.47
C TYR A 717 16.30 26.37 13.68
N THR A 718 17.26 27.16 14.16
CA THR A 718 17.72 28.36 13.47
C THR A 718 19.24 28.41 13.50
N THR A 719 19.87 28.47 12.33
CA THR A 719 21.31 28.69 12.17
C THR A 719 21.54 30.11 11.68
N VAL A 720 22.40 30.88 12.36
CA VAL A 720 22.75 32.25 11.98
C VAL A 720 24.25 32.43 11.82
N TYR A 721 24.65 33.21 10.81
CA TYR A 721 26.02 33.63 10.57
C TYR A 721 26.47 34.65 11.62
N THR A 722 27.52 34.34 12.36
CA THR A 722 28.01 35.16 13.48
C THR A 722 29.30 35.91 13.19
N GLY A 723 29.97 35.62 12.07
CA GLY A 723 31.14 36.37 11.61
C GLY A 723 32.17 35.49 10.90
N THR A 724 33.33 36.06 10.61
CA THR A 724 34.48 35.29 10.11
C THR A 724 35.03 34.43 11.24
N GLY A 725 35.24 33.15 10.97
CA GLY A 725 35.89 32.23 11.92
C GLY A 725 37.34 32.62 12.22
N GLU A 726 37.86 32.23 13.39
CA GLU A 726 39.29 32.38 13.73
C GLU A 726 40.20 31.47 12.90
#